data_AF-A0A974S5R1-F1
#
_entry.id   AF-A0A974S5R1-F1
#
_cell.length_a   1.000
_cell.length_b   1.000
_cell.length_c   1.000
_cell.angle_alpha   90.00
_cell.angle_beta   90.00
_cell.angle_gamma   90.00
#
_symmetry.space_group_name_H-M   'P 1'
#
loop_
_entity.id
_entity.type
_entity.pdbx_description
1 polymer ?
#
loop_
_entity_poly.entity_id
_entity_poly.type
_entity_poly.pdbx_seq_one_letter_code
_entity_poly.pdbx_strand_id
1 'polypeptide(L)'
;MRGIEGDISAPGERKTAWRTRMLVVMAVSGAAVLFALTLTLGEANRQRDRALRLQSHSYEVMILARTLSSTIAQSEASLGRYVISTDKQLGRLYSEEWKKAGNLIGKLDRVTRDNGVQNQSVAQLLEAYDARGSELSDTALSTNYGKNDMALKRFYRAGTAVSLVRINELLDRIIAQERSLLDQRTSSAMQSAERSNRSAAVLAVFGMLIVFGAIVLGWLTVNALGERAAARAEADQERERSHELQSAVERATNELRKQESKLRQVQKMEAVGQLTGGIAHDFNNMLAVVLGGLELAKRSLDKDPEAAPRHIDNAMEGANRAAALTRQLLAFSREETLKLEPIAAGELITGMSDLLDRTLGDAITVEARDRGREWLTCADRHQLENVILNLAVNARDAMKGRGRLTIVTAGTHLAEHAVGRCPAGQYVTIAVTDTGHGMTPEVMERVFEPFFTTKPIGQGTGLGLSQIFAFVRQAQGEIGLQSRPGKGTTVTLYLPRHIAQPQEIADSPAPLPDVRPATALDILVVEDDPRVLTATMGALEDLGHRPIACNDPREAPAMLATAGPVDLIVSDVLMPGQTGPELIAEVTQDYPQVAVLFVTGYAGEAGGEAEFGGHHVLRKPFTIAGLERAVGMAMAAERPAPESLRPLPIDSVAAE
;
A
#
# COMPACT_ATOMS: atom_id res chain seq x y z
N MET A 1 17.14 -17.23 20.92
CA MET A 1 18.32 -17.06 20.04
C MET A 1 18.33 -15.61 19.58
N ARG A 2 19.12 -14.76 20.25
CA ARG A 2 19.39 -13.37 19.84
C ARG A 2 20.47 -13.39 18.77
N GLY A 3 20.33 -12.56 17.74
CA GLY A 3 21.43 -12.23 16.84
C GLY A 3 20.97 -12.11 15.40
N ILE A 4 20.72 -10.89 14.94
CA ILE A 4 21.49 -10.17 13.92
C ILE A 4 20.62 -8.95 13.55
N GLU A 5 20.68 -7.92 14.40
CA GLU A 5 20.35 -6.55 13.98
C GLU A 5 21.65 -5.97 13.40
N GLY A 6 21.80 -6.11 12.09
CA GLY A 6 22.84 -5.41 11.35
C GLY A 6 22.50 -3.92 11.29
N ASP A 7 23.26 -3.11 12.01
CA ASP A 7 23.31 -1.65 11.91
C ASP A 7 23.74 -1.24 10.49
N ILE A 8 22.74 -1.10 9.60
CA ILE A 8 22.89 -0.44 8.30
C ILE A 8 22.61 1.05 8.52
N SER A 9 23.52 1.71 9.23
CA SER A 9 23.57 3.18 9.25
C SER A 9 23.86 3.66 7.83
N ALA A 10 22.86 4.31 7.21
CA ALA A 10 22.86 4.74 5.82
C ALA A 10 24.13 5.54 5.47
N PRO A 11 24.72 5.37 4.27
CA PRO A 11 25.97 6.04 3.86
C PRO A 11 25.89 7.57 3.90
N GLY A 12 24.67 8.13 3.94
CA GLY A 12 24.42 9.56 4.12
C GLY A 12 24.77 10.10 5.51
N GLU A 13 24.55 9.33 6.58
CA GLU A 13 24.76 9.77 7.97
C GLU A 13 26.25 9.80 8.35
N ARG A 14 27.03 8.83 7.86
CA ARG A 14 28.49 8.80 8.08
C ARG A 14 29.18 10.01 7.45
N LYS A 15 28.71 10.47 6.29
CA LYS A 15 29.24 11.66 5.60
C LYS A 15 28.93 12.96 6.35
N THR A 16 27.72 13.11 6.90
CA THR A 16 27.37 14.28 7.73
C THR A 16 28.11 14.27 9.06
N ALA A 17 28.22 13.11 9.73
CA ALA A 17 28.94 12.99 10.99
C ALA A 17 30.43 13.35 10.87
N TRP A 18 31.10 12.94 9.78
CA TRP A 18 32.50 13.29 9.55
C TRP A 18 32.70 14.80 9.32
N ARG A 19 31.82 15.45 8.54
CA ARG A 19 31.88 16.91 8.31
C ARG A 19 31.69 17.70 9.60
N THR A 20 30.75 17.31 10.45
CA THR A 20 30.53 17.96 11.76
C THR A 20 31.74 17.78 12.67
N ARG A 21 32.33 16.57 12.74
CA ARG A 21 33.57 16.33 13.50
C ARG A 21 34.73 17.18 12.97
N MET A 22 34.86 17.32 11.66
CA MET A 22 35.93 18.12 11.04
C MET A 22 35.76 19.62 11.31
N LEU A 23 34.54 20.15 11.32
CA LEU A 23 34.24 21.53 11.74
C LEU A 23 34.63 21.77 13.21
N VAL A 24 34.31 20.83 14.10
CA VAL A 24 34.70 20.94 15.52
C VAL A 24 36.22 20.94 15.67
N VAL A 25 36.93 20.06 14.95
CA VAL A 25 38.40 20.01 14.96
C VAL A 25 39.00 21.32 14.43
N MET A 26 38.46 21.88 13.34
CA MET A 26 38.92 23.17 12.81
C MET A 26 38.64 24.32 13.78
N ALA A 27 37.48 24.35 14.44
CA ALA A 27 37.15 25.37 15.43
C ALA A 27 38.09 25.32 16.64
N VAL A 28 38.35 24.12 17.18
CA VAL A 28 39.29 23.92 18.29
C VAL A 28 40.72 24.30 17.89
N SER A 29 41.15 23.91 16.68
CA SER A 29 42.47 24.27 16.16
C SER A 29 42.61 25.78 15.96
N GLY A 30 41.56 26.44 15.44
CA GLY A 30 41.53 27.89 15.27
C GLY A 30 41.60 28.63 16.61
N ALA A 31 40.87 28.15 17.63
CA ALA A 31 40.95 28.69 18.98
C ALA A 31 42.35 28.53 19.60
N ALA A 32 42.99 27.37 19.41
CA ALA A 32 44.35 27.13 19.88
C ALA A 32 45.38 28.06 19.21
N VAL A 33 45.24 28.31 17.91
CA VAL A 33 46.10 29.25 17.16
C VAL A 33 45.90 30.68 17.64
N LEU A 34 44.64 31.11 17.82
CA LEU A 34 44.33 32.44 18.33
C LEU A 34 44.91 32.64 19.75
N PHE A 35 44.80 31.62 20.61
CA PHE A 35 45.40 31.62 21.94
C PHE A 35 46.94 31.66 21.90
N ALA A 36 47.58 30.89 21.01
CA ALA A 36 49.02 30.96 20.82
C ALA A 36 49.45 32.35 20.32
N LEU A 37 48.69 32.95 19.41
CA LEU A 37 48.96 34.28 18.86
C LEU A 37 48.84 35.35 19.95
N THR A 38 47.82 35.31 20.80
CA THR A 38 47.69 36.26 21.93
C THR A 38 48.81 36.08 22.96
N LEU A 39 49.24 34.85 23.25
CA LEU A 39 50.40 34.60 24.11
C LEU A 39 51.70 35.15 23.52
N THR A 40 51.97 34.90 22.23
CA THR A 40 53.18 35.42 21.57
C THR A 40 53.20 36.95 21.52
N LEU A 41 52.05 37.58 21.27
CA LEU A 41 51.92 39.05 21.29
C LEU A 41 52.12 39.61 22.70
N GLY A 42 51.56 38.96 23.72
CA GLY A 42 51.74 39.32 25.11
C GLY A 42 53.21 39.23 25.54
N GLU A 43 53.91 38.17 25.15
CA GLU A 43 55.33 38.01 25.45
C GLU A 43 56.21 39.02 24.70
N ALA A 44 55.93 39.27 23.42
CA ALA A 44 56.62 40.29 22.64
C ALA A 44 56.47 41.69 23.26
N ASN A 45 55.27 42.05 23.72
CA ASN A 45 55.03 43.33 24.40
C ASN A 45 55.80 43.43 25.72
N ARG A 46 55.79 42.38 26.55
CA ARG A 46 56.56 42.37 27.81
C ARG A 46 58.06 42.49 27.58
N GLN A 47 58.59 41.81 26.56
CA GLN A 47 60.00 41.91 26.17
C GLN A 47 60.35 43.32 25.69
N ARG A 48 59.49 43.94 24.87
CA ARG A 48 59.67 45.32 24.40
C ARG A 48 59.70 46.31 25.56
N ASP A 49 58.76 46.23 26.50
CA ASP A 49 58.70 47.12 27.66
C ASP A 49 59.92 46.98 28.56
N ARG A 50 60.44 45.75 28.71
CA ARG A 50 61.65 45.47 29.47
C ARG A 50 62.89 46.03 28.78
N ALA A 51 62.99 45.88 27.45
CA ALA A 51 64.07 46.44 26.65
C ALA A 51 64.09 47.97 26.71
N LEU A 52 62.93 48.62 26.56
CA LEU A 52 62.81 50.08 26.67
C LEU A 52 63.22 50.60 28.04
N ARG A 53 62.84 49.93 29.12
CA ARG A 53 63.26 50.30 30.49
C ARG A 53 64.78 50.19 30.67
N LEU A 54 65.39 49.11 30.20
CA LEU A 54 66.84 48.92 30.28
C LEU A 54 67.61 49.92 29.40
N GLN A 55 67.09 50.24 28.22
CA GLN A 55 67.65 51.27 27.34
C GLN A 55 67.58 52.66 27.97
N SER A 56 66.42 53.04 28.54
CA SER A 56 66.24 54.31 29.25
C SER A 56 67.21 54.44 30.42
N HIS A 57 67.39 53.36 31.18
CA HIS A 57 68.34 53.30 32.29
C HIS A 57 69.79 53.53 31.81
N SER A 58 70.16 52.89 30.69
CA SER A 58 71.51 53.05 30.10
C SER A 58 71.77 54.50 29.67
N TYR A 59 70.76 55.17 29.09
CA TYR A 59 70.86 56.60 28.75
C TYR A 59 70.97 57.49 29.98
N GLU A 60 70.25 57.19 31.07
CA GLU A 60 70.31 57.94 32.31
C GLU A 60 71.73 57.95 32.91
N VAL A 61 72.37 56.78 33.00
CA VAL A 61 73.76 56.63 33.49
C VAL A 61 74.73 57.45 32.64
N MET A 62 74.65 57.34 31.30
CA MET A 62 75.52 58.10 30.39
C MET A 62 75.32 59.61 30.49
N ILE A 63 74.07 60.07 30.61
CA ILE A 63 73.75 61.50 30.78
C ILE A 63 74.30 62.02 32.11
N LEU A 64 74.13 61.26 33.20
CA LEU A 64 74.67 61.62 34.51
C LEU A 64 76.19 61.72 34.49
N ALA A 65 76.89 60.73 33.91
CA ALA A 65 78.35 60.74 33.80
C ALA A 65 78.88 61.93 32.97
N ARG A 66 78.24 62.23 31.82
CA ARG A 66 78.61 63.41 31.00
C ARG A 66 78.33 64.74 31.71
N THR A 67 77.19 64.83 32.40
CA THR A 67 76.82 66.03 33.16
C THR A 67 77.78 66.26 34.32
N LEU A 68 78.21 65.17 34.98
CA LEU A 68 79.22 65.21 36.04
C LEU A 68 80.56 65.71 35.51
N SER A 69 81.06 65.14 34.41
CA SER A 69 82.31 65.59 33.77
C SER A 69 82.27 67.10 33.45
N SER A 70 81.18 67.56 32.83
CA SER A 70 80.98 68.98 32.50
C SER A 70 80.92 69.87 33.75
N THR A 71 80.24 69.42 34.81
CA THR A 71 80.11 70.18 36.06
C THR A 71 81.45 70.31 36.80
N ILE A 72 82.28 69.26 36.79
CA ILE A 72 83.64 69.30 37.36
C ILE A 72 84.51 70.28 36.56
N ALA A 73 84.48 70.21 35.22
CA ALA A 73 85.25 71.12 34.37
C ALA A 73 84.82 72.59 34.57
N GLN A 74 83.52 72.87 34.69
CA GLN A 74 82.99 74.20 35.00
C GLN A 74 83.46 74.70 36.36
N SER A 75 83.37 73.86 37.39
CA SER A 75 83.82 74.14 38.75
C SER A 75 85.31 74.51 38.77
N GLU A 76 86.17 73.73 38.12
CA GLU A 76 87.60 74.01 38.05
C GLU A 76 87.91 75.31 37.27
N ALA A 77 87.17 75.58 36.19
CA ALA A 77 87.30 76.84 35.45
C ALA A 77 86.88 78.05 36.31
N SER A 78 85.81 77.91 37.11
CA SER A 78 85.36 78.93 38.07
C SER A 78 86.42 79.19 39.15
N LEU A 79 87.05 78.13 39.67
CA LEU A 79 88.16 78.25 40.61
C LEU A 79 89.38 78.91 39.98
N GLY A 80 89.74 78.55 38.76
CA GLY A 80 90.85 79.18 38.03
C GLY A 80 90.63 80.67 37.84
N ARG A 81 89.42 81.08 37.43
CA ARG A 81 89.05 82.50 37.35
C ARG A 81 89.10 83.18 38.72
N TYR A 82 88.62 82.51 39.78
CA TYR A 82 88.67 83.04 41.15
C TYR A 82 90.10 83.28 41.64
N VAL A 83 91.02 82.35 41.37
CA VAL A 83 92.44 82.48 41.74
C VAL A 83 93.09 83.68 41.07
N ILE A 84 92.69 84.00 39.83
CA ILE A 84 93.23 85.13 39.05
C ILE A 84 92.58 86.46 39.47
N SER A 85 91.26 86.51 39.59
CA SER A 85 90.51 87.76 39.80
C SER A 85 90.30 88.12 41.27
N THR A 86 90.41 87.16 42.19
CA THR A 86 90.03 87.24 43.62
C THR A 86 88.55 87.58 43.89
N ASP A 87 87.69 87.49 42.87
CA ASP A 87 86.26 87.76 42.99
C ASP A 87 85.55 86.67 43.83
N LYS A 88 85.06 87.06 45.01
CA LYS A 88 84.36 86.14 45.92
C LYS A 88 83.11 85.49 45.32
N GLN A 89 82.47 86.08 44.31
CA GLN A 89 81.34 85.46 43.63
C GLN A 89 81.76 84.19 42.87
N LEU A 90 82.93 84.23 42.21
CA LEU A 90 83.49 83.07 41.51
C LEU A 90 83.90 81.95 42.47
N GLY A 91 84.39 82.29 43.67
CA GLY A 91 84.68 81.31 44.72
C GLY A 91 83.43 80.60 45.26
N ARG A 92 82.31 81.33 45.41
CA ARG A 92 81.01 80.73 45.77
C ARG A 92 80.49 79.83 44.66
N LEU A 93 80.55 80.28 43.41
CA LEU A 93 80.13 79.50 42.23
C LEU A 93 80.90 78.18 42.14
N TYR A 94 82.23 78.21 42.32
CA TYR A 94 83.06 77.00 42.41
C TYR A 94 82.51 76.02 43.46
N SER A 95 82.26 76.50 44.70
CA SER A 95 81.78 75.64 45.79
C SER A 95 80.39 75.06 45.52
N GLU A 96 79.52 75.80 44.86
CA GLU A 96 78.19 75.33 44.46
C GLU A 96 78.27 74.28 43.35
N GLU A 97 79.07 74.53 42.32
CA GLU A 97 79.32 73.59 41.20
C GLU A 97 80.00 72.31 41.70
N TRP A 98 80.97 72.41 42.61
CA TRP A 98 81.62 71.27 43.23
C TRP A 98 80.61 70.43 44.03
N LYS A 99 79.85 71.06 44.93
CA LYS A 99 78.78 70.35 45.69
C LYS A 99 77.76 69.70 44.77
N LYS A 100 77.41 70.35 43.64
CA LYS A 100 76.53 69.79 42.62
C LYS A 100 77.15 68.55 41.95
N ALA A 101 78.44 68.55 41.65
CA ALA A 101 79.16 67.37 41.14
C ALA A 101 79.11 66.21 42.15
N GLY A 102 79.37 66.45 43.44
CA GLY A 102 79.24 65.42 44.48
C GLY A 102 77.82 64.82 44.56
N ASN A 103 76.78 65.65 44.45
CA ASN A 103 75.39 65.17 44.37
C ASN A 103 75.12 64.31 43.12
N LEU A 104 75.76 64.61 41.99
CA LEU A 104 75.66 63.82 40.76
C LEU A 104 76.36 62.48 40.91
N ILE A 105 77.52 62.41 41.59
CA ILE A 105 78.18 61.13 41.92
C ILE A 105 77.27 60.27 42.81
N GLY A 106 76.64 60.85 43.84
CA GLY A 106 75.69 60.12 44.68
C GLY A 106 74.39 59.69 43.97
N LYS A 107 74.03 60.34 42.85
CA LYS A 107 72.96 59.84 41.97
C LYS A 107 73.48 58.70 41.09
N LEU A 108 74.67 58.84 40.52
CA LEU A 108 75.32 57.82 39.70
C LEU A 108 75.55 56.52 40.49
N ASP A 109 75.99 56.62 41.74
CA ASP A 109 76.09 55.48 42.68
C ASP A 109 74.76 54.76 42.79
N ARG A 110 73.69 55.47 43.15
CA ARG A 110 72.35 54.89 43.34
C ARG A 110 71.82 54.21 42.10
N VAL A 111 72.00 54.80 40.93
CA VAL A 111 71.50 54.25 39.66
C VAL A 111 72.34 53.05 39.22
N THR A 112 73.62 52.96 39.57
CA THR A 112 74.52 51.86 39.13
C THR A 112 74.70 50.73 40.16
N ARG A 113 73.96 50.74 41.27
CA ARG A 113 74.09 49.74 42.35
C ARG A 113 73.83 48.30 41.91
N ASP A 114 73.01 48.12 40.89
CA ASP A 114 72.63 46.82 40.34
C ASP A 114 73.74 46.17 39.51
N ASN A 115 74.80 46.93 39.17
CA ASN A 115 75.93 46.46 38.39
C ASN A 115 77.23 46.53 39.21
N GLY A 116 77.71 45.36 39.65
CA GLY A 116 78.91 45.26 40.50
C GLY A 116 80.18 45.88 39.90
N VAL A 117 80.35 45.84 38.57
CA VAL A 117 81.52 46.42 37.88
C VAL A 117 81.44 47.96 37.85
N GLN A 118 80.25 48.51 37.67
CA GLN A 118 80.05 49.96 37.67
C GLN A 118 80.07 50.54 39.07
N ASN A 119 79.51 49.83 40.04
CA ASN A 119 79.58 50.21 41.44
C ASN A 119 81.04 50.38 41.90
N GLN A 120 81.92 49.44 41.52
CA GLN A 120 83.35 49.56 41.78
C GLN A 120 83.98 50.80 41.10
N SER A 121 83.58 51.09 39.85
CA SER A 121 84.08 52.26 39.12
C SER A 121 83.60 53.58 39.71
N VAL A 122 82.36 53.63 40.22
CA VAL A 122 81.79 54.81 40.90
C VAL A 122 82.40 55.00 42.29
N ALA A 123 82.71 53.93 43.02
CA ALA A 123 83.44 54.03 44.29
C ALA A 123 84.85 54.61 44.09
N GLN A 124 85.57 54.15 43.06
CA GLN A 124 86.87 54.72 42.69
C GLN A 124 86.76 56.18 42.22
N LEU A 125 85.64 56.53 41.56
CA LEU A 125 85.37 57.90 41.12
C LEU A 125 85.13 58.82 42.32
N LEU A 126 84.41 58.34 43.34
CA LEU A 126 84.18 59.09 44.58
C LEU A 126 85.50 59.35 45.32
N GLU A 127 86.35 58.33 45.45
CA GLU A 127 87.68 58.48 46.05
C GLU A 127 88.54 59.50 45.29
N ALA A 128 88.57 59.43 43.95
CA ALA A 128 89.31 60.37 43.12
C ALA A 128 88.73 61.80 43.21
N TYR A 129 87.41 61.93 43.30
CA TYR A 129 86.71 63.19 43.49
C TYR A 129 87.03 63.82 44.86
N ASP A 130 87.00 63.04 45.95
CA ASP A 130 87.31 63.55 47.29
C ASP A 130 88.79 63.99 47.39
N ALA A 131 89.71 63.20 46.83
CA ALA A 131 91.12 63.56 46.72
C ALA A 131 91.30 64.88 45.94
N ARG A 132 90.61 65.02 44.80
CA ARG A 132 90.63 66.25 43.98
C ARG A 132 90.07 67.44 44.76
N GLY A 133 88.97 67.25 45.47
CA GLY A 133 88.34 68.28 46.28
C GLY A 133 89.26 68.82 47.35
N SER A 134 90.06 67.96 47.99
CA SER A 134 91.09 68.37 48.95
C SER A 134 92.16 69.25 48.31
N GLU A 135 92.69 68.86 47.14
CA GLU A 135 93.70 69.64 46.39
C GLU A 135 93.19 71.03 45.99
N LEU A 136 91.95 71.11 45.52
CA LEU A 136 91.33 72.35 45.08
C LEU A 136 90.91 73.24 46.26
N SER A 137 90.49 72.65 47.39
CA SER A 137 90.15 73.39 48.62
C SER A 137 91.36 74.12 49.20
N ASP A 138 92.53 73.47 49.22
CA ASP A 138 93.79 74.12 49.63
C ASP A 138 94.15 75.33 48.75
N THR A 139 93.80 75.25 47.46
CA THR A 139 93.98 76.34 46.50
C THR A 139 92.99 77.49 46.79
N ALA A 140 91.71 77.18 46.97
CA ALA A 140 90.66 78.15 47.30
C ALA A 140 90.91 78.88 48.63
N LEU A 141 91.35 78.15 49.68
CA LEU A 141 91.71 78.73 50.97
C LEU A 141 92.88 79.70 50.84
N SER A 142 93.91 79.34 50.05
CA SER A 142 95.08 80.21 49.82
C SER A 142 94.70 81.53 49.16
N THR A 143 93.77 81.52 48.21
CA THR A 143 93.20 82.73 47.59
C THR A 143 92.41 83.57 48.60
N ASN A 144 91.60 82.94 49.45
CA ASN A 144 90.77 83.65 50.44
C ASN A 144 91.61 84.38 51.52
N TYR A 145 92.78 83.85 51.89
CA TYR A 145 93.72 84.47 52.83
C TYR A 145 94.71 85.46 52.18
N GLY A 146 94.48 85.88 50.92
CA GLY A 146 95.29 86.90 50.25
C GLY A 146 96.66 86.43 49.74
N LYS A 147 96.92 85.11 49.68
CA LYS A 147 98.19 84.52 49.22
C LYS A 147 98.13 84.16 47.73
N ASN A 148 97.85 85.15 46.88
CA ASN A 148 97.53 84.91 45.46
C ASN A 148 98.65 84.24 44.65
N ASP A 149 99.93 84.61 44.88
CA ASP A 149 101.07 83.96 44.18
C ASP A 149 101.21 82.48 44.53
N MET A 150 100.95 82.13 45.79
CA MET A 150 100.96 80.75 46.28
C MET A 150 99.75 79.97 45.75
N ALA A 151 98.58 80.60 45.69
CA ALA A 151 97.37 80.01 45.13
C ALA A 151 97.51 79.73 43.63
N LEU A 152 98.10 80.65 42.85
CA LEU A 152 98.34 80.46 41.42
C LEU A 152 99.31 79.29 41.16
N LYS A 153 100.42 79.21 41.90
CA LYS A 153 101.37 78.08 41.82
C LYS A 153 100.71 76.74 42.19
N ARG A 154 99.84 76.74 43.21
CA ARG A 154 99.06 75.55 43.61
C ARG A 154 98.04 75.15 42.54
N PHE A 155 97.33 76.12 41.96
CA PHE A 155 96.38 75.87 40.88
C PHE A 155 97.05 75.28 39.64
N TYR A 156 98.22 75.81 39.21
CA TYR A 156 98.97 75.22 38.10
C TYR A 156 99.46 73.79 38.38
N ARG A 157 99.94 73.52 39.60
CA ARG A 157 100.31 72.14 40.01
C ARG A 157 99.11 71.20 40.07
N ALA A 158 97.97 71.71 40.55
CA ALA A 158 96.70 70.98 40.55
C ALA A 158 96.19 70.74 39.11
N GLY A 159 96.42 71.66 38.17
CA GLY A 159 96.12 71.46 36.75
C GLY A 159 96.88 70.29 36.11
N THR A 160 98.02 69.89 36.70
CA THR A 160 98.81 68.70 36.31
C THR A 160 98.60 67.49 37.21
N ALA A 161 97.65 67.53 38.15
CA ALA A 161 97.47 66.46 39.12
C ALA A 161 96.85 65.19 38.50
N VAL A 162 97.29 64.04 39.02
CA VAL A 162 96.84 62.70 38.60
C VAL A 162 95.35 62.49 38.88
N SER A 163 94.78 63.18 39.88
CA SER A 163 93.39 63.08 40.32
C SER A 163 92.37 63.44 39.23
N LEU A 164 92.58 64.53 38.47
CA LEU A 164 91.67 64.94 37.38
C LEU A 164 91.74 63.97 36.19
N VAL A 165 92.94 63.53 35.82
CA VAL A 165 93.14 62.52 34.78
C VAL A 165 92.40 61.23 35.18
N ARG A 166 92.53 60.82 36.45
CA ARG A 166 91.84 59.64 36.98
C ARG A 166 90.32 59.76 36.97
N ILE A 167 89.76 60.92 37.32
CA ILE A 167 88.32 61.19 37.24
C ILE A 167 87.82 61.03 35.79
N ASN A 168 88.52 61.65 34.83
CA ASN A 168 88.14 61.56 33.42
C ASN A 168 88.23 60.12 32.89
N GLU A 169 89.32 59.40 33.20
CA GLU A 169 89.46 57.97 32.84
C GLU A 169 88.33 57.10 33.40
N LEU A 170 87.93 57.33 34.65
CA LEU A 170 86.84 56.57 35.29
C LEU A 170 85.48 56.89 34.68
N LEU A 171 85.21 58.17 34.39
CA LEU A 171 83.97 58.59 33.71
C LEU A 171 83.89 58.05 32.28
N ASP A 172 84.99 58.11 31.52
CA ASP A 172 85.05 57.53 30.18
C ASP A 172 84.88 56.02 30.21
N ARG A 173 85.45 55.34 31.21
CA ARG A 173 85.25 53.90 31.43
C ARG A 173 83.78 53.57 31.72
N ILE A 174 83.14 54.30 32.62
CA ILE A 174 81.71 54.11 32.94
C ILE A 174 80.85 54.32 31.68
N ILE A 175 81.10 55.38 30.92
CA ILE A 175 80.38 55.67 29.67
C ILE A 175 80.62 54.58 28.61
N ALA A 176 81.86 54.12 28.44
CA ALA A 176 82.20 53.08 27.47
C ALA A 176 81.56 51.73 27.82
N GLN A 177 81.56 51.37 29.11
CA GLN A 177 80.90 50.17 29.61
C GLN A 177 79.38 50.25 29.39
N GLU A 178 78.74 51.37 29.71
CA GLU A 178 77.29 51.52 29.51
C GLU A 178 76.90 51.51 28.02
N ARG A 179 77.72 52.08 27.13
CA ARG A 179 77.50 51.98 25.68
C ARG A 179 77.55 50.54 25.19
N SER A 180 78.58 49.79 25.60
CA SER A 180 78.69 48.37 25.22
C SER A 180 77.51 47.55 25.73
N LEU A 181 77.07 47.81 26.96
CA LEU A 181 75.90 47.16 27.56
C LEU A 181 74.60 47.52 26.82
N LEU A 182 74.44 48.78 26.42
CA LEU A 182 73.31 49.24 25.61
C LEU A 182 73.29 48.54 24.24
N ASP A 183 74.43 48.42 23.57
CA ASP A 183 74.53 47.73 22.27
C ASP A 183 74.16 46.24 22.39
N GLN A 184 74.65 45.56 23.43
CA GLN A 184 74.29 44.16 23.72
C GLN A 184 72.79 43.99 24.00
N ARG A 185 72.21 44.87 24.83
CA ARG A 185 70.77 44.87 25.16
C ARG A 185 69.92 45.12 23.92
N THR A 186 70.32 46.07 23.07
CA THR A 186 69.62 46.42 21.84
C THR A 186 69.66 45.28 20.83
N SER A 187 70.83 44.66 20.63
CA SER A 187 70.98 43.50 19.73
C SER A 187 70.14 42.29 20.21
N SER A 188 70.15 42.01 21.52
CA SER A 188 69.36 40.92 22.10
C SER A 188 67.86 41.15 21.95
N ALA A 189 67.40 42.39 22.16
CA ALA A 189 66.00 42.77 21.97
C ALA A 189 65.56 42.68 20.50
N MET A 190 66.43 43.03 19.55
CA MET A 190 66.15 42.87 18.12
C MET A 190 66.01 41.40 17.74
N GLN A 191 66.90 40.52 18.21
CA GLN A 191 66.81 39.09 17.95
C GLN A 191 65.56 38.45 18.57
N SER A 192 65.17 38.85 19.78
CA SER A 192 63.97 38.33 20.42
C SER A 192 62.68 38.81 19.71
N ALA A 193 62.67 40.06 19.25
CA ALA A 193 61.58 40.61 18.43
C ALA A 193 61.45 39.88 17.09
N GLU A 194 62.56 39.60 16.41
CA GLU A 194 62.56 38.86 15.13
C GLU A 194 62.01 37.43 15.30
N ARG A 195 62.45 36.71 16.35
CA ARG A 195 61.91 35.37 16.67
C ARG A 195 60.41 35.41 16.94
N SER A 196 59.97 36.38 17.73
CA SER A 196 58.54 36.56 18.07
C SER A 196 57.71 36.88 16.83
N ASN A 197 58.21 37.75 15.96
CA ASN A 197 57.54 38.10 14.71
C ASN A 197 57.47 36.91 13.75
N ARG A 198 58.55 36.12 13.64
CA ARG A 198 58.56 34.90 12.83
C ARG A 198 57.58 33.85 13.36
N SER A 199 57.51 33.64 14.68
CA SER A 199 56.51 32.73 15.25
C SER A 199 55.08 33.22 15.02
N ALA A 200 54.82 34.52 15.16
CA ALA A 200 53.51 35.11 14.90
C ALA A 200 53.10 34.97 13.42
N ALA A 201 54.05 35.15 12.49
CA ALA A 201 53.80 34.96 11.06
C ALA A 201 53.43 33.51 10.72
N VAL A 202 54.14 32.52 11.29
CA VAL A 202 53.83 31.09 11.09
C VAL A 202 52.44 30.75 11.64
N LEU A 203 52.11 31.22 12.85
CA LEU A 203 50.80 31.03 13.45
C LEU A 203 49.68 31.70 12.62
N ALA A 204 49.93 32.90 12.08
CA ALA A 204 48.98 33.60 11.23
C ALA A 204 48.69 32.84 9.93
N VAL A 205 49.71 32.27 9.27
CA VAL A 205 49.53 31.41 8.09
C VAL A 205 48.68 30.19 8.42
N PHE A 206 48.96 29.51 9.53
CA PHE A 206 48.18 28.35 9.96
C PHE A 206 46.72 28.73 10.28
N GLY A 207 46.51 29.88 10.93
CA GLY A 207 45.17 30.44 11.16
C GLY A 207 44.42 30.72 9.86
N MET A 208 45.08 31.31 8.86
CA MET A 208 44.48 31.57 7.54
C MET A 208 44.10 30.27 6.81
N LEU A 209 44.92 29.22 6.90
CA LEU A 209 44.60 27.91 6.32
C LEU A 209 43.39 27.25 6.97
N ILE A 210 43.23 27.36 8.31
CA ILE A 210 42.05 26.85 9.01
C ILE A 210 40.79 27.59 8.57
N VAL A 211 40.84 28.93 8.49
CA VAL A 211 39.69 29.74 8.04
C VAL A 211 39.32 29.38 6.61
N PHE A 212 40.30 29.25 5.71
CA PHE A 212 40.07 28.83 4.34
C PHE A 212 39.44 27.42 4.27
N GLY A 213 39.98 26.46 5.03
CA GLY A 213 39.41 25.11 5.14
C GLY A 213 37.96 25.11 5.64
N ALA A 214 37.64 25.96 6.62
CA ALA A 214 36.28 26.10 7.14
C ALA A 214 35.32 26.69 6.09
N ILE A 215 35.77 27.68 5.30
CA ILE A 215 34.98 28.26 4.19
C ILE A 215 34.69 27.20 3.12
N VAL A 216 35.72 26.45 2.68
CA VAL A 216 35.55 25.40 1.67
C VAL A 216 34.61 24.30 2.18
N LEU A 217 34.78 23.86 3.42
CA LEU A 217 33.91 22.85 4.01
C LEU A 217 32.46 23.36 4.15
N GLY A 218 32.28 24.63 4.53
CA GLY A 218 30.99 25.31 4.55
C GLY A 218 30.32 25.32 3.17
N TRP A 219 31.05 25.74 2.13
CA TRP A 219 30.55 25.73 0.75
C TRP A 219 30.13 24.32 0.29
N LEU A 220 30.95 23.30 0.56
CA LEU A 220 30.62 21.90 0.25
C LEU A 220 29.40 21.39 1.03
N THR A 221 29.18 21.86 2.26
CA THR A 221 27.97 21.50 3.02
C THR A 221 26.72 22.13 2.45
N VAL A 222 26.76 23.42 2.10
CA VAL A 222 25.62 24.13 1.50
C VAL A 222 25.26 23.53 0.14
N ASN A 223 26.26 23.28 -0.72
CA ASN A 223 26.00 22.71 -2.03
C ASN A 223 25.38 21.30 -1.95
N ALA A 224 25.88 20.45 -1.04
CA ALA A 224 25.32 19.12 -0.81
C ALA A 224 23.90 19.16 -0.20
N LEU A 225 23.56 20.17 0.59
CA LEU A 225 22.20 20.37 1.08
C LEU A 225 21.27 20.83 -0.05
N GLY A 226 21.76 21.69 -0.95
CA GLY A 226 21.05 22.14 -2.14
C GLY A 226 20.69 21.00 -3.09
N GLU A 227 21.66 20.14 -3.45
CA GLU A 227 21.44 18.96 -4.30
C GLU A 227 20.38 18.01 -3.71
N ARG A 228 20.43 17.78 -2.39
CA ARG A 228 19.45 16.94 -1.69
C ARG A 228 18.06 17.54 -1.67
N ALA A 229 17.95 18.86 -1.55
CA ALA A 229 16.66 19.56 -1.59
C ALA A 229 16.05 19.48 -2.99
N ALA A 230 16.86 19.70 -4.04
CA ALA A 230 16.43 19.58 -5.43
C ALA A 230 15.94 18.16 -5.76
N ALA A 231 16.71 17.14 -5.41
CA ALA A 231 16.34 15.74 -5.64
C ALA A 231 15.03 15.32 -4.93
N ARG A 232 14.77 15.87 -3.73
CA ARG A 232 13.50 15.64 -3.03
C ARG A 232 12.33 16.32 -3.73
N ALA A 233 12.50 17.56 -4.17
CA ALA A 233 11.47 18.29 -4.89
C ALA A 233 11.09 17.59 -6.20
N GLU A 234 12.06 17.05 -6.94
CA GLU A 234 11.80 16.24 -8.14
C GLU A 234 11.02 14.94 -7.80
N ALA A 235 11.43 14.21 -6.76
CA ALA A 235 10.74 12.98 -6.36
C ALA A 235 9.30 13.23 -5.90
N ASP A 236 9.04 14.35 -5.21
CA ASP A 236 7.69 14.72 -4.79
C ASP A 236 6.83 15.14 -5.99
N GLN A 237 7.40 15.86 -6.97
CA GLN A 237 6.70 16.20 -8.21
C GLN A 237 6.34 14.95 -9.05
N GLU A 238 7.23 13.94 -9.12
CA GLU A 238 6.92 12.67 -9.80
C GLU A 238 5.82 11.88 -9.11
N ARG A 239 5.79 11.90 -7.77
CA ARG A 239 4.70 11.27 -6.98
C ARG A 239 3.37 11.94 -7.23
N GLU A 240 3.31 13.27 -7.23
CA GLU A 240 2.08 14.01 -7.53
C GLU A 240 1.57 13.67 -8.92
N ARG A 241 2.42 13.69 -9.95
CA ARG A 241 2.03 13.27 -11.31
C ARG A 241 1.52 11.83 -11.37
N SER A 242 2.16 10.92 -10.64
CA SER A 242 1.75 9.51 -10.59
C SER A 242 0.38 9.35 -9.94
N HIS A 243 0.13 10.07 -8.84
CA HIS A 243 -1.17 10.09 -8.17
C HIS A 243 -2.26 10.72 -9.04
N GLU A 244 -1.96 11.84 -9.72
CA GLU A 244 -2.87 12.47 -10.66
C GLU A 244 -3.24 11.51 -11.80
N LEU A 245 -2.24 10.87 -12.42
CA LEU A 245 -2.45 9.89 -13.49
C LEU A 245 -3.29 8.71 -13.01
N GLN A 246 -2.99 8.15 -11.84
CA GLN A 246 -3.74 7.04 -11.27
C GLN A 246 -5.21 7.43 -11.00
N SER A 247 -5.45 8.63 -10.47
CA SER A 247 -6.82 9.14 -10.26
C SER A 247 -7.55 9.37 -11.59
N ALA A 248 -6.85 9.81 -12.64
CA ALA A 248 -7.42 10.00 -13.97
C ALA A 248 -7.78 8.65 -14.62
N VAL A 249 -6.92 7.64 -14.47
CA VAL A 249 -7.19 6.27 -14.93
C VAL A 249 -8.38 5.65 -14.19
N GLU A 250 -8.48 5.83 -12.88
CA GLU A 250 -9.64 5.36 -12.10
C GLU A 250 -10.95 6.05 -12.54
N ARG A 251 -10.92 7.36 -12.76
CA ARG A 251 -12.11 8.08 -13.27
C ARG A 251 -12.50 7.57 -14.66
N ALA A 252 -11.54 7.45 -15.57
CA ALA A 252 -11.77 6.99 -16.94
C ALA A 252 -12.30 5.54 -16.97
N THR A 253 -11.74 4.64 -16.16
CA THR A 253 -12.20 3.24 -16.07
C THR A 253 -13.60 3.13 -15.45
N ASN A 254 -13.90 3.92 -14.42
CA ASN A 254 -15.25 3.96 -13.85
C ASN A 254 -16.29 4.54 -14.83
N GLU A 255 -15.90 5.53 -15.62
CA GLU A 255 -16.77 6.11 -16.64
C GLU A 255 -17.02 5.14 -17.80
N LEU A 256 -16.00 4.43 -18.26
CA LEU A 256 -16.12 3.36 -19.25
C LEU A 256 -17.08 2.26 -18.77
N ARG A 257 -16.92 1.78 -17.52
CA ARG A 257 -17.82 0.77 -16.92
C ARG A 257 -19.27 1.23 -16.88
N LYS A 258 -19.52 2.50 -16.53
CA LYS A 258 -20.88 3.08 -16.54
C LYS A 258 -21.45 3.18 -17.96
N GLN A 259 -20.62 3.47 -18.96
CA GLN A 259 -21.05 3.50 -20.35
C GLN A 259 -21.37 2.09 -20.87
N GLU A 260 -20.52 1.10 -20.59
CA GLU A 260 -20.77 -0.31 -20.95
C GLU A 260 -22.05 -0.85 -20.31
N SER A 261 -22.31 -0.56 -19.03
CA SER A 261 -23.52 -1.01 -18.35
C SER A 261 -24.78 -0.40 -18.97
N LYS A 262 -24.75 0.90 -19.31
CA LYS A 262 -25.84 1.56 -20.03
C LYS A 262 -26.06 0.94 -21.41
N LEU A 263 -24.99 0.63 -22.13
CA LEU A 263 -25.08 0.04 -23.47
C LEU A 263 -25.68 -1.36 -23.43
N ARG A 264 -25.29 -2.20 -22.45
CA ARG A 264 -25.95 -3.49 -22.18
C ARG A 264 -27.42 -3.33 -21.81
N GLN A 265 -27.77 -2.32 -21.01
CA GLN A 265 -29.15 -2.08 -20.61
C GLN A 265 -30.03 -1.63 -21.79
N VAL A 266 -29.49 -0.80 -22.69
CA VAL A 266 -30.18 -0.41 -23.93
C VAL A 266 -30.36 -1.62 -24.85
N GLN A 267 -29.34 -2.45 -25.05
CA GLN A 267 -29.46 -3.70 -25.83
C GLN A 267 -30.45 -4.68 -25.22
N LYS A 268 -30.50 -4.80 -23.88
CA LYS A 268 -31.51 -5.60 -23.17
C LYS A 268 -32.91 -5.04 -23.42
N MET A 269 -33.09 -3.72 -23.38
CA MET A 269 -34.39 -3.06 -23.63
C MET A 269 -34.85 -3.24 -25.09
N GLU A 270 -33.93 -3.16 -26.05
CA GLU A 270 -34.21 -3.38 -27.47
C GLU A 270 -34.60 -4.84 -27.75
N ALA A 271 -33.89 -5.80 -27.15
CA ALA A 271 -34.24 -7.22 -27.22
C ALA A 271 -35.60 -7.50 -26.58
N VAL A 272 -35.89 -6.93 -25.39
CA VAL A 272 -37.20 -7.03 -24.72
C VAL A 272 -38.31 -6.44 -25.59
N GLY A 273 -38.06 -5.31 -26.26
CA GLY A 273 -39.02 -4.69 -27.18
C GLY A 273 -39.40 -5.58 -28.36
N GLN A 274 -38.44 -6.26 -28.99
CA GLN A 274 -38.71 -7.22 -30.07
C GLN A 274 -39.37 -8.51 -29.58
N LEU A 275 -38.99 -9.00 -28.39
CA LEU A 275 -39.56 -10.21 -27.77
C LEU A 275 -41.02 -10.02 -27.35
N THR A 276 -41.40 -8.83 -26.87
CA THR A 276 -42.76 -8.58 -26.33
C THR A 276 -43.84 -8.70 -27.41
N GLY A 277 -43.56 -8.31 -28.66
CA GLY A 277 -44.51 -8.40 -29.78
C GLY A 277 -44.76 -9.84 -30.27
N GLY A 278 -43.69 -10.64 -30.40
CA GLY A 278 -43.80 -12.04 -30.83
C GLY A 278 -44.39 -12.96 -29.76
N ILE A 279 -44.02 -12.73 -28.49
CA ILE A 279 -44.46 -13.59 -27.39
C ILE A 279 -45.92 -13.34 -27.02
N ALA A 280 -46.38 -12.09 -27.03
CA ALA A 280 -47.79 -11.79 -26.79
C ALA A 280 -48.70 -12.44 -27.85
N HIS A 281 -48.26 -12.45 -29.12
CA HIS A 281 -48.98 -13.13 -30.20
C HIS A 281 -49.05 -14.64 -29.98
N ASP A 282 -47.93 -15.28 -29.64
CA ASP A 282 -47.90 -16.72 -29.41
C ASP A 282 -48.65 -17.16 -28.16
N PHE A 283 -48.60 -16.36 -27.09
CA PHE A 283 -49.42 -16.58 -25.88
C PHE A 283 -50.92 -16.46 -26.18
N ASN A 284 -51.31 -15.44 -26.95
CA ASN A 284 -52.71 -15.27 -27.39
C ASN A 284 -53.17 -16.43 -28.29
N ASN A 285 -52.29 -16.96 -29.15
CA ASN A 285 -52.61 -18.14 -29.96
C ASN A 285 -52.80 -19.39 -29.11
N MET A 286 -51.97 -19.60 -28.09
CA MET A 286 -52.13 -20.72 -27.16
C MET A 286 -53.41 -20.58 -26.34
N LEU A 287 -53.75 -19.37 -25.87
CA LEU A 287 -55.03 -19.09 -25.22
C LEU A 287 -56.23 -19.38 -26.12
N ALA A 288 -56.15 -19.01 -27.41
CA ALA A 288 -57.21 -19.30 -28.37
C ALA A 288 -57.44 -20.82 -28.55
N VAL A 289 -56.36 -21.62 -28.56
CA VAL A 289 -56.44 -23.09 -28.60
C VAL A 289 -57.07 -23.66 -27.32
N VAL A 290 -56.71 -23.14 -26.15
CA VAL A 290 -57.29 -23.53 -24.85
C VAL A 290 -58.79 -23.23 -24.82
N LEU A 291 -59.18 -21.98 -25.10
CA LEU A 291 -60.57 -21.53 -25.08
C LEU A 291 -61.41 -22.26 -26.13
N GLY A 292 -60.89 -22.41 -27.35
CA GLY A 292 -61.57 -23.12 -28.43
C GLY A 292 -61.77 -24.61 -28.14
N GLY A 293 -60.76 -25.28 -27.58
CA GLY A 293 -60.87 -26.67 -27.16
C GLY A 293 -61.91 -26.87 -26.05
N LEU A 294 -61.91 -26.01 -25.03
CA LEU A 294 -62.90 -26.08 -23.93
C LEU A 294 -64.33 -25.77 -24.39
N GLU A 295 -64.51 -24.79 -25.28
CA GLU A 295 -65.84 -24.46 -25.81
C GLU A 295 -66.41 -25.57 -26.69
N LEU A 296 -65.56 -26.20 -27.51
CA LEU A 296 -65.95 -27.36 -28.32
C LEU A 296 -66.24 -28.58 -27.45
N ALA A 297 -65.41 -28.86 -26.43
CA ALA A 297 -65.66 -29.93 -25.47
C ALA A 297 -67.02 -29.76 -24.78
N LYS A 298 -67.32 -28.54 -24.30
CA LYS A 298 -68.60 -28.22 -23.64
C LYS A 298 -69.80 -28.43 -24.56
N ARG A 299 -69.68 -28.09 -25.84
CA ARG A 299 -70.75 -28.32 -26.84
C ARG A 299 -70.90 -29.79 -27.22
N SER A 300 -69.81 -30.57 -27.14
CA SER A 300 -69.80 -32.00 -27.44
C SER A 300 -70.38 -32.86 -26.31
N LEU A 301 -70.40 -32.37 -25.06
CA LEU A 301 -71.04 -33.10 -23.94
C LEU A 301 -72.50 -33.48 -24.20
N ASP A 302 -73.25 -32.65 -24.91
CA ASP A 302 -74.68 -32.90 -25.23
C ASP A 302 -74.89 -33.61 -26.59
N LYS A 303 -73.91 -33.56 -27.50
CA LYS A 303 -74.08 -33.95 -28.92
C LYS A 303 -73.20 -35.11 -29.38
N ASP A 304 -71.98 -35.21 -28.87
CA ASP A 304 -71.00 -36.24 -29.22
C ASP A 304 -70.03 -36.46 -28.04
N PRO A 305 -70.46 -37.24 -27.01
CA PRO A 305 -69.69 -37.43 -25.79
C PRO A 305 -68.30 -38.04 -26.01
N GLU A 306 -68.12 -38.82 -27.09
CA GLU A 306 -66.85 -39.44 -27.48
C GLU A 306 -65.84 -38.43 -28.03
N ALA A 307 -66.29 -37.30 -28.58
CA ALA A 307 -65.42 -36.23 -29.09
C ALA A 307 -64.95 -35.26 -27.99
N ALA A 308 -65.66 -35.19 -26.86
CA ALA A 308 -65.32 -34.29 -25.76
C ALA A 308 -63.89 -34.50 -25.20
N PRO A 309 -63.42 -35.75 -24.95
CA PRO A 309 -62.03 -36.00 -24.52
C PRO A 309 -60.99 -35.42 -25.48
N ARG A 310 -61.17 -35.58 -26.80
CA ARG A 310 -60.23 -35.05 -27.81
C ARG A 310 -60.14 -33.52 -27.77
N HIS A 311 -61.24 -32.83 -27.50
CA HIS A 311 -61.25 -31.37 -27.39
C HIS A 311 -60.63 -30.87 -26.09
N ILE A 312 -60.79 -31.63 -25.00
CA ILE A 312 -60.12 -31.39 -23.72
C ILE A 312 -58.61 -31.60 -23.87
N ASP A 313 -58.16 -32.66 -24.54
CA ASP A 313 -56.73 -32.92 -24.79
C ASP A 313 -56.06 -31.80 -25.57
N ASN A 314 -56.72 -31.28 -26.62
CA ASN A 314 -56.22 -30.12 -27.37
C ASN A 314 -56.12 -28.86 -26.51
N ALA A 315 -57.09 -28.63 -25.62
CA ALA A 315 -57.03 -27.50 -24.69
C ALA A 315 -55.88 -27.67 -23.68
N MET A 316 -55.67 -28.89 -23.17
CA MET A 316 -54.54 -29.19 -22.28
C MET A 316 -53.18 -28.99 -22.97
N GLU A 317 -53.05 -29.39 -24.24
CA GLU A 317 -51.82 -29.15 -25.01
C GLU A 317 -51.53 -27.65 -25.17
N GLY A 318 -52.56 -26.86 -25.47
CA GLY A 318 -52.46 -25.39 -25.54
C GLY A 318 -52.01 -24.77 -24.21
N ALA A 319 -52.57 -25.23 -23.09
CA ALA A 319 -52.23 -24.75 -21.76
C ALA A 319 -50.79 -25.12 -21.36
N ASN A 320 -50.38 -26.36 -21.64
CA ASN A 320 -49.01 -26.83 -21.38
C ASN A 320 -47.96 -26.05 -22.19
N ARG A 321 -48.27 -25.69 -23.44
CA ARG A 321 -47.42 -24.84 -24.28
C ARG A 321 -47.32 -23.40 -23.73
N ALA A 322 -48.43 -22.82 -23.28
CA ALA A 322 -48.44 -21.50 -22.66
C ALA A 322 -47.58 -21.46 -21.39
N ALA A 323 -47.64 -22.52 -20.59
CA ALA A 323 -46.82 -22.68 -19.38
C ALA A 323 -45.32 -22.83 -19.70
N ALA A 324 -44.96 -23.52 -20.79
CA ALA A 324 -43.57 -23.62 -21.24
C ALA A 324 -43.00 -22.27 -21.69
N LEU A 325 -43.79 -21.50 -22.45
CA LEU A 325 -43.41 -20.17 -22.93
C LEU A 325 -43.18 -19.18 -21.79
N THR A 326 -44.03 -19.19 -20.76
CA THR A 326 -43.88 -18.36 -19.56
C THR A 326 -42.64 -18.72 -18.76
N ARG A 327 -42.32 -20.02 -18.60
CA ARG A 327 -41.06 -20.46 -17.97
C ARG A 327 -39.83 -19.95 -18.72
N GLN A 328 -39.84 -20.01 -20.04
CA GLN A 328 -38.72 -19.58 -20.88
C GLN A 328 -38.51 -18.05 -20.85
N LEU A 329 -39.60 -17.28 -20.80
CA LEU A 329 -39.59 -15.83 -20.58
C LEU A 329 -38.97 -15.44 -19.23
N LEU A 330 -39.35 -16.13 -18.17
CA LEU A 330 -38.86 -15.87 -16.82
C LEU A 330 -37.37 -16.22 -16.67
N ALA A 331 -36.92 -17.30 -17.33
CA ALA A 331 -35.50 -17.66 -17.41
C ALA A 331 -34.65 -16.60 -18.14
N PHE A 332 -35.20 -15.97 -19.18
CA PHE A 332 -34.50 -14.89 -19.92
C PHE A 332 -34.44 -13.56 -19.14
N SER A 333 -35.38 -13.32 -18.23
CA SER A 333 -35.45 -12.10 -17.42
C SER A 333 -34.41 -12.09 -16.28
N ARG A 334 -33.97 -13.26 -15.84
CA ARG A 334 -33.12 -13.45 -14.64
C ARG A 334 -31.63 -13.53 -14.95
N GLU A 335 -30.84 -12.98 -14.02
CA GLU A 335 -29.46 -13.39 -13.79
C GLU A 335 -29.52 -14.63 -12.88
N GLU A 336 -29.62 -15.83 -13.45
CA GLU A 336 -29.46 -17.06 -12.65
C GLU A 336 -28.00 -17.19 -12.21
N THR A 337 -27.78 -17.26 -10.89
CA THR A 337 -26.54 -17.75 -10.30
C THR A 337 -26.39 -19.23 -10.64
N LEU A 338 -25.48 -19.54 -11.56
CA LEU A 338 -25.18 -20.92 -11.98
C LEU A 338 -24.89 -21.82 -10.77
N LYS A 339 -25.61 -22.94 -10.64
CA LYS A 339 -25.29 -23.96 -9.65
C LYS A 339 -24.27 -24.92 -10.25
N LEU A 340 -23.00 -24.56 -10.15
CA LEU A 340 -21.89 -25.37 -10.65
C LEU A 340 -21.71 -26.63 -9.79
N GLU A 341 -21.87 -27.80 -10.40
CA GLU A 341 -21.61 -29.09 -9.77
C GLU A 341 -20.72 -30.00 -10.65
N PRO A 342 -19.95 -30.94 -10.06
CA PRO A 342 -19.23 -31.95 -10.81
C PRO A 342 -20.18 -32.93 -11.49
N ILE A 343 -20.09 -33.05 -12.81
CA ILE A 343 -20.99 -33.87 -13.64
C ILE A 343 -20.18 -34.91 -14.39
N ALA A 344 -20.55 -36.18 -14.22
CA ALA A 344 -20.17 -37.27 -15.11
C ALA A 344 -21.09 -37.27 -16.34
N ALA A 345 -20.57 -36.85 -17.50
CA ALA A 345 -21.38 -36.68 -18.70
C ALA A 345 -22.09 -37.98 -19.14
N GLY A 346 -21.44 -39.13 -19.01
CA GLY A 346 -22.03 -40.43 -19.36
C GLY A 346 -23.24 -40.80 -18.49
N GLU A 347 -23.18 -40.53 -17.19
CA GLU A 347 -24.30 -40.76 -16.26
C GLU A 347 -25.45 -39.80 -16.55
N LEU A 348 -25.14 -38.53 -16.85
CA LEU A 348 -26.15 -37.55 -17.24
C LEU A 348 -26.96 -38.02 -18.45
N ILE A 349 -26.27 -38.45 -19.51
CA ILE A 349 -26.92 -38.90 -20.75
C ILE A 349 -27.76 -40.15 -20.49
N THR A 350 -27.25 -41.07 -19.66
CA THR A 350 -27.97 -42.29 -19.29
C THR A 350 -29.25 -41.96 -18.52
N GLY A 351 -29.20 -41.03 -17.57
CA GLY A 351 -30.37 -40.54 -16.82
C GLY A 351 -31.39 -39.80 -17.68
N MET A 352 -30.98 -39.28 -18.84
CA MET A 352 -31.86 -38.60 -19.79
C MET A 352 -32.55 -39.55 -20.80
N SER A 353 -32.28 -40.86 -20.77
CA SER A 353 -32.76 -41.81 -21.80
C SER A 353 -34.28 -41.74 -22.00
N ASP A 354 -35.06 -41.82 -20.91
CA ASP A 354 -36.54 -41.78 -20.97
C ASP A 354 -37.06 -40.44 -21.51
N LEU A 355 -36.39 -39.34 -21.18
CA LEU A 355 -36.77 -38.00 -21.65
C LEU A 355 -36.47 -37.86 -23.14
N LEU A 356 -35.31 -38.33 -23.59
CA LEU A 356 -34.91 -38.32 -24.99
C LEU A 356 -35.85 -39.19 -25.83
N ASP A 357 -36.18 -40.40 -25.38
CA ASP A 357 -37.11 -41.29 -26.06
C ASP A 357 -38.50 -40.65 -26.22
N ARG A 358 -39.06 -40.07 -25.15
CA ARG A 358 -40.35 -39.38 -25.21
C ARG A 358 -40.35 -38.16 -26.12
N THR A 359 -39.23 -37.44 -26.21
CA THR A 359 -39.13 -36.19 -26.99
C THR A 359 -38.90 -36.46 -28.48
N LEU A 360 -38.15 -37.53 -28.80
CA LEU A 360 -37.78 -37.88 -30.17
C LEU A 360 -38.82 -38.80 -30.84
N GLY A 361 -39.51 -39.61 -30.04
CA GLY A 361 -40.52 -40.59 -30.49
C GLY A 361 -39.91 -41.84 -31.12
N ASP A 362 -40.75 -42.87 -31.31
CA ASP A 362 -40.34 -44.24 -31.70
C ASP A 362 -39.62 -44.33 -33.06
N ALA A 363 -39.68 -43.28 -33.86
CA ALA A 363 -39.17 -43.24 -35.23
C ALA A 363 -37.68 -42.84 -35.31
N ILE A 364 -37.06 -42.46 -34.18
CA ILE A 364 -35.62 -42.15 -34.09
C ILE A 364 -34.94 -43.12 -33.15
N THR A 365 -33.88 -43.78 -33.62
CA THR A 365 -33.03 -44.63 -32.78
C THR A 365 -31.98 -43.78 -32.07
N VAL A 366 -32.00 -43.77 -30.73
CA VAL A 366 -31.00 -43.09 -29.90
C VAL A 366 -29.92 -44.08 -29.48
N GLU A 367 -28.66 -43.77 -29.79
CA GLU A 367 -27.50 -44.55 -29.35
C GLU A 367 -26.59 -43.69 -28.46
N ALA A 368 -26.54 -43.98 -27.16
CA ALA A 368 -25.59 -43.37 -26.24
C ALA A 368 -24.34 -44.24 -26.07
N ARG A 369 -23.14 -43.65 -26.19
CA ARG A 369 -21.87 -44.34 -26.01
C ARG A 369 -20.96 -43.54 -25.08
N ASP A 370 -20.69 -44.10 -23.91
CA ASP A 370 -19.76 -43.49 -22.96
C ASP A 370 -18.35 -44.09 -23.07
N ARG A 371 -17.40 -43.24 -23.43
CA ARG A 371 -15.95 -43.52 -23.52
C ARG A 371 -15.14 -42.68 -22.55
N GLY A 372 -15.79 -41.98 -21.62
CA GLY A 372 -15.18 -41.00 -20.72
C GLY A 372 -15.54 -41.19 -19.24
N ARG A 373 -15.85 -42.41 -18.80
CA ARG A 373 -16.36 -42.75 -17.45
C ARG A 373 -15.63 -42.11 -16.26
N GLU A 374 -14.36 -41.71 -16.40
CA GLU A 374 -13.53 -41.13 -15.33
C GLU A 374 -13.34 -39.60 -15.43
N TRP A 375 -14.03 -38.94 -16.36
CA TRP A 375 -13.85 -37.52 -16.63
C TRP A 375 -15.08 -36.72 -16.21
N LEU A 376 -14.89 -35.87 -15.20
CA LEU A 376 -15.90 -34.95 -14.72
C LEU A 376 -15.74 -33.58 -15.40
N THR A 377 -16.84 -32.87 -15.57
CA THR A 377 -16.86 -31.43 -15.91
C THR A 377 -17.59 -30.68 -14.81
N CYS A 378 -17.29 -29.39 -14.61
CA CYS A 378 -18.00 -28.55 -13.65
C CYS A 378 -18.96 -27.64 -14.41
N ALA A 379 -20.27 -27.86 -14.28
CA ALA A 379 -21.31 -27.10 -14.97
C ALA A 379 -22.62 -27.15 -14.20
N ASP A 380 -23.60 -26.33 -14.62
CA ASP A 380 -24.97 -26.46 -14.13
C ASP A 380 -25.65 -27.65 -14.82
N ARG A 381 -26.12 -28.61 -14.03
CA ARG A 381 -26.72 -29.86 -14.54
C ARG A 381 -27.95 -29.62 -15.38
N HIS A 382 -28.90 -28.81 -14.90
CA HIS A 382 -30.15 -28.56 -15.62
C HIS A 382 -29.90 -27.82 -16.93
N GLN A 383 -28.98 -26.86 -16.94
CA GLN A 383 -28.59 -26.18 -18.17
C GLN A 383 -27.93 -27.14 -19.16
N LEU A 384 -27.08 -28.06 -18.71
CA LEU A 384 -26.46 -29.06 -19.58
C LEU A 384 -27.48 -30.08 -20.14
N GLU A 385 -28.45 -30.52 -19.34
CA GLU A 385 -29.58 -31.35 -19.80
C GLU A 385 -30.38 -30.63 -20.90
N ASN A 386 -30.71 -29.35 -20.68
CA ASN A 386 -31.41 -28.53 -21.66
C ASN A 386 -30.61 -28.35 -22.96
N VAL A 387 -29.29 -28.19 -22.87
CA VAL A 387 -28.41 -28.14 -24.04
C VAL A 387 -28.48 -29.43 -24.86
N ILE A 388 -28.37 -30.59 -24.21
CA ILE A 388 -28.44 -31.90 -24.87
C ILE A 388 -29.81 -32.10 -25.50
N LEU A 389 -30.89 -31.75 -24.79
CA LEU A 389 -32.25 -31.86 -25.29
C LEU A 389 -32.48 -30.97 -26.52
N ASN A 390 -32.01 -29.73 -26.50
CA ASN A 390 -32.12 -28.81 -27.63
C ASN A 390 -31.37 -29.32 -28.86
N LEU A 391 -30.18 -29.91 -28.68
CA LEU A 391 -29.45 -30.56 -29.76
C LEU A 391 -30.22 -31.77 -30.32
N ALA A 392 -30.81 -32.59 -29.45
CA ALA A 392 -31.62 -33.73 -29.84
C ALA A 392 -32.88 -33.33 -30.64
N VAL A 393 -33.60 -32.29 -30.20
CA VAL A 393 -34.76 -31.74 -30.93
C VAL A 393 -34.34 -31.17 -32.29
N ASN A 394 -33.23 -30.43 -32.36
CA ASN A 394 -32.71 -29.94 -33.62
C ASN A 394 -32.33 -31.07 -34.58
N ALA A 395 -31.74 -32.15 -34.06
CA ALA A 395 -31.42 -33.35 -34.81
C ALA A 395 -32.68 -34.06 -35.36
N ARG A 396 -33.72 -34.24 -34.53
CA ARG A 396 -35.01 -34.81 -34.96
C ARG A 396 -35.61 -34.05 -36.12
N ASP A 397 -35.64 -32.73 -36.01
CA ASP A 397 -36.24 -31.87 -37.02
C ASP A 397 -35.43 -31.94 -38.34
N ALA A 398 -34.09 -31.98 -38.25
CA ALA A 398 -33.21 -32.18 -39.40
C ALA A 398 -33.38 -33.56 -40.07
N MET A 399 -33.81 -34.56 -39.31
CA MET A 399 -34.14 -35.91 -39.76
C MET A 399 -35.60 -36.07 -40.22
N LYS A 400 -36.43 -35.01 -40.15
CA LYS A 400 -37.88 -35.06 -40.41
C LYS A 400 -38.58 -36.17 -39.58
N GLY A 401 -38.12 -36.38 -38.36
CA GLY A 401 -38.67 -37.35 -37.41
C GLY A 401 -38.30 -38.82 -37.66
N ARG A 402 -37.37 -39.16 -38.58
CA ARG A 402 -36.88 -40.54 -38.78
C ARG A 402 -35.37 -40.58 -38.98
N GLY A 403 -34.67 -41.41 -38.21
CA GLY A 403 -33.24 -41.59 -38.39
C GLY A 403 -32.53 -42.10 -37.14
N ARG A 404 -31.23 -41.80 -37.04
CA ARG A 404 -30.40 -42.20 -35.91
C ARG A 404 -29.74 -40.98 -35.28
N LEU A 405 -29.90 -40.86 -33.96
CA LEU A 405 -29.18 -39.90 -33.13
C LEU A 405 -28.12 -40.66 -32.33
N THR A 406 -26.86 -40.29 -32.46
CA THR A 406 -25.76 -40.88 -31.70
C THR A 406 -25.17 -39.84 -30.78
N ILE A 407 -25.12 -40.13 -29.48
CA ILE A 407 -24.48 -39.27 -28.49
C ILE A 407 -23.26 -39.98 -27.92
N VAL A 408 -22.10 -39.37 -28.06
CA VAL A 408 -20.81 -39.93 -27.59
C VAL A 408 -20.19 -39.01 -26.57
N THR A 409 -19.87 -39.56 -25.39
CA THR A 409 -19.10 -38.86 -24.37
C THR A 409 -17.67 -39.41 -24.34
N ALA A 410 -16.65 -38.55 -24.30
CA ALA A 410 -15.24 -38.97 -24.25
C ALA A 410 -14.35 -37.91 -23.61
N GLY A 411 -13.16 -38.30 -23.13
CA GLY A 411 -12.10 -37.37 -22.76
C GLY A 411 -11.14 -37.12 -23.93
N THR A 412 -10.70 -35.87 -24.11
CA THR A 412 -9.68 -35.52 -25.11
C THR A 412 -8.66 -34.54 -24.57
N HIS A 413 -7.43 -34.63 -25.08
CA HIS A 413 -6.40 -33.60 -24.89
C HIS A 413 -6.38 -32.70 -26.12
N LEU A 414 -6.53 -31.40 -25.91
CA LEU A 414 -6.43 -30.39 -26.97
C LEU A 414 -5.09 -29.68 -26.85
N ALA A 415 -4.42 -29.51 -27.99
CA ALA A 415 -3.35 -28.53 -28.12
C ALA A 415 -3.94 -27.12 -28.23
N GLU A 416 -3.13 -26.10 -27.97
CA GLU A 416 -3.56 -24.71 -28.05
C GLU A 416 -4.14 -24.40 -29.44
N HIS A 417 -5.33 -23.79 -29.49
CA HIS A 417 -6.06 -23.45 -30.72
C HIS A 417 -6.45 -24.63 -31.62
N ALA A 418 -6.43 -25.87 -31.14
CA ALA A 418 -6.88 -27.03 -31.92
C ALA A 418 -8.39 -26.97 -32.26
N VAL A 419 -9.19 -26.34 -31.39
CA VAL A 419 -10.62 -26.06 -31.61
C VAL A 419 -10.89 -24.63 -31.18
N GLY A 420 -11.23 -23.77 -32.14
CA GLY A 420 -11.58 -22.37 -31.88
C GLY A 420 -10.53 -21.65 -31.02
N ARG A 421 -10.98 -21.12 -29.87
CA ARG A 421 -10.11 -20.38 -28.93
C ARG A 421 -9.77 -21.19 -27.67
N CYS A 422 -9.89 -22.52 -27.69
CA CYS A 422 -9.52 -23.37 -26.55
C CYS A 422 -8.02 -23.24 -26.20
N PRO A 423 -7.70 -22.98 -24.92
CA PRO A 423 -6.35 -23.23 -24.39
C PRO A 423 -5.93 -24.70 -24.53
N ALA A 424 -4.63 -24.96 -24.45
CA ALA A 424 -4.14 -26.33 -24.33
C ALA A 424 -4.62 -26.95 -23.01
N GLY A 425 -5.18 -28.17 -23.04
CA GLY A 425 -5.74 -28.78 -21.83
C GLY A 425 -6.51 -30.08 -22.04
N GLN A 426 -7.08 -30.57 -20.93
CA GLN A 426 -7.94 -31.75 -20.89
C GLN A 426 -9.41 -31.33 -20.94
N TYR A 427 -10.17 -31.89 -21.87
CA TYR A 427 -11.58 -31.55 -22.10
C TYR A 427 -12.48 -32.80 -22.08
N VAL A 428 -13.63 -32.69 -21.43
CA VAL A 428 -14.77 -33.59 -21.59
C VAL A 428 -15.47 -33.20 -22.89
N THR A 429 -15.74 -34.18 -23.73
CA THR A 429 -16.43 -34.00 -25.01
C THR A 429 -17.79 -34.67 -24.98
N ILE A 430 -18.80 -33.95 -25.46
CA ILE A 430 -20.16 -34.47 -25.70
C ILE A 430 -20.47 -34.22 -27.17
N ALA A 431 -20.45 -35.28 -27.99
CA ALA A 431 -20.72 -35.21 -29.42
C ALA A 431 -22.12 -35.74 -29.73
N VAL A 432 -23.00 -34.88 -30.23
CA VAL A 432 -24.35 -35.23 -30.70
C VAL A 432 -24.33 -35.28 -32.22
N THR A 433 -24.58 -36.46 -32.80
CA THR A 433 -24.54 -36.72 -34.24
C THR A 433 -25.88 -37.21 -34.77
N ASP A 434 -26.40 -36.54 -35.78
CA ASP A 434 -27.63 -36.94 -36.49
C ASP A 434 -27.34 -37.42 -37.91
N THR A 435 -28.28 -38.17 -38.49
CA THR A 435 -28.25 -38.61 -39.89
C THR A 435 -29.18 -37.79 -40.80
N GLY A 436 -29.45 -36.53 -40.44
CA GLY A 436 -30.39 -35.65 -41.11
C GLY A 436 -29.83 -35.03 -42.39
N HIS A 437 -30.51 -33.98 -42.87
CA HIS A 437 -30.17 -33.34 -44.15
C HIS A 437 -28.86 -32.52 -44.13
N GLY A 438 -28.26 -32.27 -42.97
CA GLY A 438 -27.04 -31.47 -42.82
C GLY A 438 -27.21 -29.99 -43.25
N MET A 439 -26.11 -29.22 -43.17
CA MET A 439 -26.10 -27.79 -43.43
C MET A 439 -25.13 -27.43 -44.56
N THR A 440 -25.43 -26.37 -45.30
CA THR A 440 -24.47 -25.77 -46.24
C THR A 440 -23.42 -24.94 -45.48
N PRO A 441 -22.25 -24.64 -46.08
CA PRO A 441 -21.23 -23.81 -45.44
C PRO A 441 -21.76 -22.45 -44.99
N GLU A 442 -22.63 -21.81 -45.79
CA GLU A 442 -23.20 -20.49 -45.47
C GLU A 442 -24.12 -20.54 -44.23
N VAL A 443 -24.83 -21.67 -44.04
CA VAL A 443 -25.67 -21.89 -42.86
C VAL A 443 -24.80 -22.16 -41.63
N MET A 444 -23.72 -22.96 -41.77
CA MET A 444 -22.82 -23.28 -40.66
C MET A 444 -22.13 -22.06 -40.06
N GLU A 445 -21.76 -21.08 -40.88
CA GLU A 445 -21.14 -19.83 -40.40
C GLU A 445 -22.09 -18.99 -39.54
N ARG A 446 -23.39 -19.07 -39.82
CA ARG A 446 -24.42 -18.22 -39.22
C ARG A 446 -25.28 -18.93 -38.19
N VAL A 447 -25.11 -20.23 -38.02
CA VAL A 447 -26.02 -21.06 -37.19
C VAL A 447 -26.02 -20.69 -35.70
N PHE A 448 -24.97 -20.01 -35.24
CA PHE A 448 -24.87 -19.51 -33.86
C PHE A 448 -25.33 -18.05 -33.72
N GLU A 449 -25.70 -17.37 -34.80
CA GLU A 449 -26.30 -16.03 -34.76
C GLU A 449 -27.67 -16.11 -34.06
N PRO A 450 -27.95 -15.25 -33.07
CA PRO A 450 -29.26 -15.19 -32.44
C PRO A 450 -30.38 -14.99 -33.47
N PHE A 451 -31.48 -15.73 -33.33
CA PHE A 451 -32.68 -15.69 -34.20
C PHE A 451 -32.48 -16.23 -35.63
N PHE A 452 -31.29 -16.70 -35.98
CA PHE A 452 -31.07 -17.33 -37.27
C PHE A 452 -31.74 -18.71 -37.33
N THR A 453 -32.61 -18.93 -38.31
CA THR A 453 -33.29 -20.22 -38.52
C THR A 453 -33.54 -20.46 -40.01
N THR A 454 -33.39 -21.71 -40.44
CA THR A 454 -33.76 -22.15 -41.80
C THR A 454 -35.16 -22.77 -41.84
N LYS A 455 -35.86 -22.82 -40.70
CA LYS A 455 -37.23 -23.36 -40.57
C LYS A 455 -38.28 -22.31 -40.95
N PRO A 456 -39.47 -22.71 -41.42
CA PRO A 456 -40.58 -21.79 -41.69
C PRO A 456 -40.99 -20.99 -40.45
N ILE A 457 -41.57 -19.81 -40.67
CA ILE A 457 -42.06 -18.91 -39.62
C ILE A 457 -43.03 -19.69 -38.69
N GLY A 458 -42.75 -19.67 -37.38
CA GLY A 458 -43.54 -20.37 -36.36
C GLY A 458 -43.07 -21.80 -36.00
N GLN A 459 -42.09 -22.37 -36.71
CA GLN A 459 -41.57 -23.72 -36.44
C GLN A 459 -40.14 -23.73 -35.85
N GLY A 460 -39.50 -22.57 -35.70
CA GLY A 460 -38.20 -22.44 -35.06
C GLY A 460 -37.93 -21.02 -34.60
N THR A 461 -37.52 -20.87 -33.34
CA THR A 461 -37.21 -19.58 -32.72
C THR A 461 -35.83 -19.03 -33.10
N GLY A 462 -34.96 -19.87 -33.69
CA GLY A 462 -33.58 -19.52 -33.99
C GLY A 462 -32.70 -19.26 -32.75
N LEU A 463 -33.18 -19.60 -31.55
CA LEU A 463 -32.48 -19.34 -30.29
C LEU A 463 -31.74 -20.54 -29.72
N GLY A 464 -32.06 -21.76 -30.15
CA GLY A 464 -31.54 -22.98 -29.53
C GLY A 464 -30.01 -23.08 -29.61
N LEU A 465 -29.42 -22.95 -30.80
CA LEU A 465 -27.97 -23.07 -30.98
C LEU A 465 -27.19 -21.86 -30.43
N SER A 466 -27.76 -20.66 -30.47
CA SER A 466 -27.14 -19.47 -29.86
C SER A 466 -27.11 -19.56 -28.33
N GLN A 467 -28.14 -20.13 -27.70
CA GLN A 467 -28.19 -20.37 -26.26
C GLN A 467 -27.18 -21.44 -25.83
N ILE A 468 -27.08 -22.53 -26.60
CA ILE A 468 -26.07 -23.57 -26.37
C ILE A 468 -24.66 -22.98 -26.47
N PHE A 469 -24.40 -22.13 -27.46
CA PHE A 469 -23.12 -21.43 -27.61
C PHE A 469 -22.79 -20.53 -26.41
N ALA A 470 -23.77 -19.75 -25.94
CA ALA A 470 -23.59 -18.91 -24.75
C ALA A 470 -23.28 -19.72 -23.49
N PHE A 471 -24.03 -20.82 -23.26
CA PHE A 471 -23.80 -21.71 -22.12
C PHE A 471 -22.40 -22.32 -22.13
N VAL A 472 -21.97 -22.87 -23.27
CA VAL A 472 -20.65 -23.53 -23.38
C VAL A 472 -19.54 -22.52 -23.14
N ARG A 473 -19.67 -21.29 -23.63
CA ARG A 473 -18.71 -20.21 -23.34
C ARG A 473 -18.66 -19.83 -21.86
N GLN A 474 -19.82 -19.78 -21.20
CA GLN A 474 -19.93 -19.50 -19.78
C GLN A 474 -19.29 -20.61 -18.94
N ALA A 475 -19.39 -21.87 -19.39
CA ALA A 475 -18.68 -23.02 -18.83
C ALA A 475 -17.19 -23.10 -19.23
N GLN A 476 -16.62 -22.02 -19.77
CA GLN A 476 -15.22 -21.94 -20.25
C GLN A 476 -14.86 -23.00 -21.32
N GLY A 477 -15.87 -23.46 -22.05
CA GLY A 477 -15.76 -24.43 -23.14
C GLY A 477 -15.80 -23.81 -24.53
N GLU A 478 -15.84 -24.69 -25.53
CA GLU A 478 -15.96 -24.35 -26.95
C GLU A 478 -16.90 -25.34 -27.67
N ILE A 479 -17.48 -24.92 -28.79
CA ILE A 479 -18.32 -25.77 -29.63
C ILE A 479 -17.63 -26.06 -30.96
N GLY A 480 -17.50 -27.33 -31.29
CA GLY A 480 -17.17 -27.80 -32.64
C GLY A 480 -18.43 -28.14 -33.41
N LEU A 481 -18.48 -27.73 -34.69
CA LEU A 481 -19.58 -28.06 -35.60
C LEU A 481 -19.01 -28.68 -36.87
N GLN A 482 -19.54 -29.85 -37.24
CA GLN A 482 -19.21 -30.53 -38.49
C GLN A 482 -20.52 -30.93 -39.17
N SER A 483 -20.79 -30.38 -40.35
CA SER A 483 -21.98 -30.74 -41.12
C SER A 483 -21.66 -30.78 -42.61
N ARG A 484 -22.35 -31.65 -43.35
CA ARG A 484 -22.30 -31.66 -44.82
C ARG A 484 -23.70 -31.92 -45.36
N PRO A 485 -24.12 -31.27 -46.46
CA PRO A 485 -25.42 -31.53 -47.07
C PRO A 485 -25.61 -33.02 -47.38
N GLY A 486 -26.72 -33.59 -46.90
CA GLY A 486 -27.11 -34.99 -47.07
C GLY A 486 -26.34 -36.01 -46.21
N LYS A 487 -25.44 -35.58 -45.30
CA LYS A 487 -24.65 -36.49 -44.45
C LYS A 487 -24.88 -36.30 -42.95
N GLY A 488 -25.83 -35.47 -42.55
CA GLY A 488 -26.12 -35.15 -41.15
C GLY A 488 -25.18 -34.11 -40.53
N THR A 489 -25.36 -33.88 -39.24
CA THR A 489 -24.59 -32.91 -38.46
C THR A 489 -24.03 -33.55 -37.19
N THR A 490 -22.82 -33.16 -36.82
CA THR A 490 -22.19 -33.44 -35.54
C THR A 490 -21.90 -32.13 -34.82
N VAL A 491 -22.47 -31.95 -33.63
CA VAL A 491 -22.15 -30.87 -32.70
C VAL A 491 -21.36 -31.46 -31.55
N THR A 492 -20.16 -30.93 -31.29
CA THR A 492 -19.29 -31.39 -30.20
C THR A 492 -19.09 -30.27 -29.19
N LEU A 493 -19.49 -30.50 -27.94
CA LEU A 493 -19.24 -29.60 -26.82
C LEU A 493 -17.90 -29.98 -26.19
N TYR A 494 -16.98 -29.02 -26.06
CA TYR A 494 -15.70 -29.19 -25.38
C TYR A 494 -15.74 -28.44 -24.05
N LEU A 495 -15.83 -29.17 -22.94
CA LEU A 495 -15.93 -28.62 -21.60
C LEU A 495 -14.65 -28.93 -20.81
N PRO A 496 -14.07 -28.00 -20.04
CA PRO A 496 -12.86 -28.26 -19.27
C PRO A 496 -13.02 -29.43 -18.29
N ARG A 497 -12.03 -30.32 -18.21
CA ARG A 497 -12.04 -31.40 -17.23
C ARG A 497 -11.92 -30.84 -15.81
N HIS A 498 -12.85 -31.22 -14.95
CA HIS A 498 -12.79 -31.01 -13.51
C HIS A 498 -12.04 -32.17 -12.84
N ILE A 499 -11.01 -31.84 -12.06
CA ILE A 499 -10.27 -32.80 -11.23
C ILE A 499 -10.71 -32.50 -9.79
N ALA A 500 -11.62 -33.32 -9.24
CA ALA A 500 -12.04 -33.18 -7.85
C ALA A 500 -10.86 -33.53 -6.92
N GLN A 501 -10.63 -32.71 -5.88
CA GLN A 501 -9.87 -33.15 -4.71
C GLN A 501 -10.73 -34.16 -3.92
N PRO A 502 -10.15 -35.13 -3.20
CA PRO A 502 -10.92 -36.18 -2.52
C PRO A 502 -11.61 -35.64 -1.25
N GLN A 503 -12.69 -34.89 -1.45
CA GLN A 503 -13.75 -34.62 -0.49
C GLN A 503 -14.92 -34.05 -1.29
N GLU A 504 -16.14 -34.53 -1.02
CA GLU A 504 -17.41 -34.18 -1.70
C GLU A 504 -17.74 -35.02 -2.94
N ILE A 505 -17.94 -36.32 -2.71
CA ILE A 505 -19.02 -37.06 -3.38
C ILE A 505 -19.96 -37.47 -2.25
N ALA A 506 -20.98 -36.64 -2.01
CA ALA A 506 -22.13 -37.07 -1.22
C ALA A 506 -23.05 -37.85 -2.16
N ASP A 507 -23.44 -39.03 -1.71
CA ASP A 507 -24.21 -40.02 -2.46
C ASP A 507 -25.48 -39.45 -3.09
N SER A 508 -25.77 -39.89 -4.31
CA SER A 508 -27.02 -39.66 -5.02
C SER A 508 -28.19 -40.28 -4.23
N PRO A 509 -29.35 -39.60 -4.06
CA PRO A 509 -30.49 -40.21 -3.40
C PRO A 509 -31.07 -41.33 -4.28
N ALA A 510 -31.39 -42.46 -3.65
CA ALA A 510 -32.01 -43.62 -4.28
C ALA A 510 -33.40 -43.29 -4.89
N PRO A 511 -33.89 -44.08 -5.87
CA PRO A 511 -35.23 -43.89 -6.43
C PRO A 511 -36.29 -44.09 -5.33
N LEU A 512 -37.12 -43.08 -5.08
CA LEU A 512 -38.24 -43.15 -4.15
C LEU A 512 -39.35 -44.06 -4.72
N PRO A 513 -40.02 -44.86 -3.87
CA PRO A 513 -41.10 -45.75 -4.28
C PRO A 513 -42.37 -44.98 -4.66
N ASP A 514 -43.18 -45.57 -5.54
CA ASP A 514 -44.51 -45.09 -5.92
C ASP A 514 -45.48 -45.27 -4.73
N VAL A 515 -45.52 -44.28 -3.83
CA VAL A 515 -46.36 -44.32 -2.63
C VAL A 515 -47.71 -43.71 -2.94
N ARG A 516 -48.69 -44.58 -3.23
CA ARG A 516 -50.10 -44.23 -3.17
C ARG A 516 -50.55 -44.21 -1.70
N PRO A 517 -51.13 -43.11 -1.18
CA PRO A 517 -51.83 -43.19 0.09
C PRO A 517 -53.02 -44.15 -0.05
N ALA A 518 -53.06 -45.21 0.78
CA ALA A 518 -54.08 -46.26 0.73
C ALA A 518 -55.44 -45.83 1.33
N THR A 519 -55.55 -44.60 1.84
CA THR A 519 -56.72 -44.06 2.54
C THR A 519 -56.98 -42.61 2.14
N ALA A 520 -58.26 -42.20 2.12
CA ALA A 520 -58.65 -40.80 1.96
C ALA A 520 -58.00 -39.92 3.04
N LEU A 521 -57.53 -38.73 2.65
CA LEU A 521 -56.86 -37.77 3.53
C LEU A 521 -57.77 -36.57 3.76
N ASP A 522 -57.80 -36.02 4.95
CA ASP A 522 -58.43 -34.73 5.24
C ASP A 522 -57.41 -33.61 4.97
N ILE A 523 -57.64 -32.78 3.94
CA ILE A 523 -56.66 -31.82 3.40
C ILE A 523 -57.17 -30.39 3.53
N LEU A 524 -56.48 -29.52 4.28
CA LEU A 524 -56.80 -28.09 4.30
C LEU A 524 -56.16 -27.39 3.10
N VAL A 525 -56.96 -26.75 2.25
CA VAL A 525 -56.49 -26.01 1.08
C VAL A 525 -56.64 -24.51 1.34
N VAL A 526 -55.52 -23.79 1.39
CA VAL A 526 -55.44 -22.35 1.65
C VAL A 526 -55.04 -21.64 0.36
N GLU A 527 -55.98 -20.92 -0.26
CA GLU A 527 -55.81 -20.25 -1.56
C GLU A 527 -56.74 -19.04 -1.67
N ASP A 528 -56.20 -17.87 -2.05
CA ASP A 528 -56.96 -16.61 -2.12
C ASP A 528 -57.77 -16.44 -3.42
N ASP A 529 -57.34 -17.02 -4.55
CA ASP A 529 -58.16 -17.02 -5.78
C ASP A 529 -59.27 -18.08 -5.69
N PRO A 530 -60.55 -17.69 -5.59
CA PRO A 530 -61.66 -18.62 -5.41
C PRO A 530 -61.80 -19.62 -6.57
N ARG A 531 -61.29 -19.30 -7.76
CA ARG A 531 -61.31 -20.20 -8.93
C ARG A 531 -60.24 -21.28 -8.81
N VAL A 532 -59.05 -20.92 -8.35
CA VAL A 532 -57.95 -21.87 -8.12
C VAL A 532 -58.26 -22.76 -6.93
N LEU A 533 -58.85 -22.20 -5.87
CA LEU A 533 -59.33 -22.94 -4.71
C LEU A 533 -60.36 -23.99 -5.15
N THR A 534 -61.40 -23.57 -5.88
CA THR A 534 -62.44 -24.48 -6.39
C THR A 534 -61.87 -25.59 -7.28
N ALA A 535 -60.92 -25.27 -8.17
CA ALA A 535 -60.29 -26.26 -9.04
C ALA A 535 -59.41 -27.26 -8.27
N THR A 536 -58.68 -26.80 -7.26
CA THR A 536 -57.82 -27.63 -6.41
C THR A 536 -58.66 -28.54 -5.51
N MET A 537 -59.75 -28.01 -4.94
CA MET A 537 -60.73 -28.79 -4.18
C MET A 537 -61.30 -29.92 -5.04
N GLY A 538 -61.80 -29.62 -6.25
CA GLY A 538 -62.33 -30.63 -7.15
C GLY A 538 -61.29 -31.68 -7.56
N ALA A 539 -60.03 -31.29 -7.80
CA ALA A 539 -58.95 -32.21 -8.13
C ALA A 539 -58.61 -33.17 -6.96
N LEU A 540 -58.64 -32.69 -5.72
CA LEU A 540 -58.40 -33.51 -4.53
C LEU A 540 -59.57 -34.46 -4.24
N GLU A 541 -60.82 -34.02 -4.48
CA GLU A 541 -62.01 -34.88 -4.39
C GLU A 541 -61.96 -36.02 -5.42
N ASP A 542 -61.56 -35.73 -6.67
CA ASP A 542 -61.42 -36.73 -7.74
C ASP A 542 -60.32 -37.77 -7.43
N LEU A 543 -59.27 -37.35 -6.71
CA LEU A 543 -58.23 -38.23 -6.18
C LEU A 543 -58.67 -39.05 -4.94
N GLY A 544 -59.90 -38.83 -4.45
CA GLY A 544 -60.49 -39.57 -3.33
C GLY A 544 -60.15 -39.00 -1.95
N HIS A 545 -59.64 -37.77 -1.87
CA HIS A 545 -59.38 -37.06 -0.61
C HIS A 545 -60.59 -36.21 -0.17
N ARG A 546 -60.53 -35.68 1.05
CA ARG A 546 -61.55 -34.82 1.68
C ARG A 546 -60.97 -33.43 1.89
N PRO A 547 -61.03 -32.55 0.87
CA PRO A 547 -60.45 -31.24 1.00
C PRO A 547 -61.37 -30.28 1.77
N ILE A 548 -60.78 -29.34 2.50
CA ILE A 548 -61.43 -28.31 3.31
C ILE A 548 -60.98 -26.95 2.77
N ALA A 549 -61.92 -26.12 2.31
CA ALA A 549 -61.61 -24.86 1.65
C ALA A 549 -61.35 -23.73 2.65
N CYS A 550 -60.22 -23.05 2.50
CA CYS A 550 -59.86 -21.83 3.23
C CYS A 550 -59.42 -20.75 2.23
N ASN A 551 -60.13 -19.63 2.20
CA ASN A 551 -59.89 -18.54 1.25
C ASN A 551 -59.17 -17.32 1.86
N ASP A 552 -58.95 -17.32 3.17
CA ASP A 552 -58.17 -16.31 3.88
C ASP A 552 -57.16 -17.03 4.79
N PRO A 553 -55.85 -16.83 4.58
CA PRO A 553 -54.83 -17.50 5.37
C PRO A 553 -54.97 -17.28 6.88
N ARG A 554 -55.56 -16.17 7.31
CA ARG A 554 -55.73 -15.84 8.74
C ARG A 554 -56.82 -16.68 9.41
N GLU A 555 -57.70 -17.29 8.63
CA GLU A 555 -58.77 -18.16 9.17
C GLU A 555 -58.30 -19.61 9.36
N ALA A 556 -57.20 -20.00 8.69
CA ALA A 556 -56.68 -21.36 8.73
C ALA A 556 -56.38 -21.90 10.16
N PRO A 557 -55.77 -21.13 11.09
CA PRO A 557 -55.56 -21.61 12.46
C PRO A 557 -56.87 -21.89 13.21
N ALA A 558 -57.89 -21.03 13.04
CA ALA A 558 -59.21 -21.21 13.65
C ALA A 558 -59.98 -22.40 13.05
N MET A 559 -59.81 -22.62 11.74
CA MET A 559 -60.36 -23.79 11.06
C MET A 559 -59.69 -25.08 11.53
N LEU A 560 -58.37 -25.12 11.69
CA LEU A 560 -57.67 -26.28 12.25
C LEU A 560 -58.12 -26.63 13.68
N ALA A 561 -58.45 -25.62 14.50
CA ALA A 561 -58.97 -25.84 15.84
C ALA A 561 -60.39 -26.43 15.88
N THR A 562 -61.16 -26.32 14.79
CA THR A 562 -62.57 -26.73 14.72
C THR A 562 -62.83 -27.91 13.78
N ALA A 563 -61.95 -28.15 12.81
CA ALA A 563 -62.13 -29.10 11.71
C ALA A 563 -61.37 -30.42 11.91
N GLY A 564 -61.47 -31.08 13.07
CA GLY A 564 -60.95 -32.45 13.27
C GLY A 564 -59.46 -32.66 12.91
N PRO A 565 -58.98 -33.92 12.79
CA PRO A 565 -57.58 -34.19 12.44
C PRO A 565 -57.33 -33.97 10.94
N VAL A 566 -56.61 -32.90 10.58
CA VAL A 566 -56.13 -32.64 9.22
C VAL A 566 -54.82 -33.39 8.97
N ASP A 567 -54.69 -34.06 7.82
CA ASP A 567 -53.51 -34.84 7.43
C ASP A 567 -52.46 -34.01 6.69
N LEU A 568 -52.90 -33.05 5.85
CA LEU A 568 -52.05 -32.24 4.97
C LEU A 568 -52.61 -30.83 4.83
N ILE A 569 -51.73 -29.82 4.83
CA ILE A 569 -52.04 -28.45 4.44
C ILE A 569 -51.45 -28.18 3.06
N VAL A 570 -52.29 -27.76 2.12
CA VAL A 570 -51.91 -27.27 0.80
C VAL A 570 -52.07 -25.76 0.79
N SER A 571 -50.98 -25.00 0.78
CA SER A 571 -51.02 -23.52 0.88
C SER A 571 -50.40 -22.84 -0.33
N ASP A 572 -51.06 -21.82 -0.89
CA ASP A 572 -50.36 -20.89 -1.79
C ASP A 572 -49.24 -20.15 -1.03
N VAL A 573 -48.16 -19.79 -1.70
CA VAL A 573 -47.03 -19.06 -1.11
C VAL A 573 -47.33 -17.57 -1.02
N LEU A 574 -47.95 -17.00 -2.05
CA LEU A 574 -48.18 -15.56 -2.18
C LEU A 574 -49.67 -15.26 -2.05
N MET A 575 -50.10 -14.94 -0.83
CA MET A 575 -51.47 -14.53 -0.54
C MET A 575 -51.49 -13.11 0.06
N PRO A 576 -52.51 -12.28 -0.26
CA PRO A 576 -52.69 -10.96 0.34
C PRO A 576 -52.86 -11.05 1.86
N GLY A 577 -52.06 -10.28 2.59
CA GLY A 577 -52.18 -10.13 4.05
C GLY A 577 -51.25 -11.03 4.87
N GLN A 578 -51.09 -12.30 4.50
CA GLN A 578 -50.19 -13.26 5.15
C GLN A 578 -49.67 -14.26 4.10
N THR A 579 -48.36 -14.50 4.07
CA THR A 579 -47.75 -15.45 3.14
C THR A 579 -47.91 -16.89 3.61
N GLY A 580 -47.83 -17.85 2.68
CA GLY A 580 -47.89 -19.28 3.01
C GLY A 580 -46.85 -19.70 4.06
N PRO A 581 -45.56 -19.34 3.91
CA PRO A 581 -44.54 -19.66 4.92
C PRO A 581 -44.81 -19.04 6.30
N GLU A 582 -45.33 -17.82 6.37
CA GLU A 582 -45.72 -17.18 7.64
C GLU A 582 -46.88 -17.91 8.30
N LEU A 583 -47.88 -18.34 7.53
CA LEU A 583 -49.00 -19.16 8.03
C LEU A 583 -48.51 -20.52 8.55
N ILE A 584 -47.68 -21.22 7.79
CA ILE A 584 -47.17 -22.54 8.20
C ILE A 584 -46.29 -22.43 9.45
N ALA A 585 -45.48 -21.38 9.58
CA ALA A 585 -44.68 -21.14 10.78
C ALA A 585 -45.56 -20.90 12.03
N GLU A 586 -46.73 -20.30 11.87
CA GLU A 586 -47.72 -20.11 12.94
C GLU A 586 -48.41 -21.44 13.31
N VAL A 587 -48.85 -22.20 12.31
CA VAL A 587 -49.61 -23.45 12.50
C VAL A 587 -48.74 -24.61 13.01
N THR A 588 -47.50 -24.72 12.54
CA THR A 588 -46.60 -25.85 12.86
C THR A 588 -46.21 -25.87 14.35
N GLN A 589 -46.30 -24.74 15.06
CA GLN A 589 -46.07 -24.69 16.51
C GLN A 589 -47.08 -25.52 17.30
N ASP A 590 -48.35 -25.51 16.86
CA ASP A 590 -49.45 -26.19 17.54
C ASP A 590 -49.80 -27.55 16.90
N TYR A 591 -49.43 -27.77 15.63
CA TYR A 591 -49.73 -28.98 14.85
C TYR A 591 -48.50 -29.56 14.11
N PRO A 592 -47.43 -29.97 14.81
CA PRO A 592 -46.17 -30.41 14.20
C PRO A 592 -46.27 -31.71 13.38
N GLN A 593 -47.36 -32.46 13.52
CA GLN A 593 -47.62 -33.73 12.83
C GLN A 593 -48.35 -33.61 11.48
N VAL A 594 -48.77 -32.39 11.11
CA VAL A 594 -49.54 -32.15 9.87
C VAL A 594 -48.56 -31.93 8.73
N ALA A 595 -48.77 -32.64 7.62
CA ALA A 595 -47.88 -32.50 6.48
C ALA A 595 -48.10 -31.16 5.75
N VAL A 596 -47.10 -30.66 5.03
CA VAL A 596 -47.19 -29.37 4.32
C VAL A 596 -46.77 -29.50 2.86
N LEU A 597 -47.62 -29.00 1.96
CA LEU A 597 -47.34 -28.83 0.54
C LEU A 597 -47.56 -27.37 0.14
N PHE A 598 -46.50 -26.69 -0.28
CA PHE A 598 -46.63 -25.35 -0.83
C PHE A 598 -47.01 -25.39 -2.30
N VAL A 599 -47.88 -24.49 -2.73
CA VAL A 599 -48.23 -24.26 -4.13
C VAL A 599 -47.74 -22.86 -4.51
N THR A 600 -47.07 -22.69 -5.66
CA THR A 600 -46.60 -21.36 -6.07
C THR A 600 -46.83 -21.08 -7.55
N GLY A 601 -47.38 -19.90 -7.85
CA GLY A 601 -47.46 -19.34 -9.21
C GLY A 601 -46.26 -18.48 -9.61
N TYR A 602 -45.34 -18.20 -8.69
CA TYR A 602 -44.22 -17.30 -8.89
C TYR A 602 -42.90 -18.09 -8.78
N ALA A 603 -42.14 -18.19 -9.88
CA ALA A 603 -40.78 -18.76 -9.86
C ALA A 603 -39.77 -17.91 -9.08
N GLY A 604 -40.24 -16.82 -8.47
CA GLY A 604 -39.61 -15.81 -7.61
C GLY A 604 -38.55 -16.29 -6.63
N GLU A 605 -38.96 -17.14 -5.71
CA GLU A 605 -38.29 -17.37 -4.42
C GLU A 605 -38.28 -18.87 -4.10
N ALA A 606 -38.05 -19.71 -5.11
CA ALA A 606 -37.89 -21.14 -4.89
C ALA A 606 -36.42 -21.54 -5.02
N GLY A 607 -35.61 -21.12 -4.05
CA GLY A 607 -34.30 -21.70 -3.76
C GLY A 607 -34.41 -23.09 -3.15
N GLY A 608 -35.02 -24.05 -3.87
CA GLY A 608 -35.20 -25.43 -3.41
C GLY A 608 -35.98 -25.58 -2.08
N GLU A 609 -36.08 -26.81 -1.59
CA GLU A 609 -36.77 -27.14 -0.33
C GLU A 609 -36.15 -26.42 0.89
N ALA A 610 -34.90 -25.96 0.79
CA ALA A 610 -34.17 -25.28 1.87
C ALA A 610 -34.75 -23.91 2.28
N GLU A 611 -35.39 -23.18 1.37
CA GLU A 611 -35.97 -21.85 1.65
C GLU A 611 -37.40 -21.95 2.24
N PHE A 612 -38.04 -23.11 2.10
CA PHE A 612 -39.37 -23.43 2.64
C PHE A 612 -39.31 -24.40 3.83
N GLY A 613 -38.23 -24.35 4.62
CA GLY A 613 -38.10 -25.15 5.84
C GLY A 613 -37.97 -26.67 5.62
N GLY A 614 -37.71 -27.12 4.40
CA GLY A 614 -37.65 -28.53 4.01
C GLY A 614 -38.96 -29.10 3.43
N HIS A 615 -40.03 -28.30 3.33
CA HIS A 615 -41.33 -28.74 2.82
C HIS A 615 -41.35 -28.81 1.28
N HIS A 616 -42.19 -29.70 0.74
CA HIS A 616 -42.33 -29.88 -0.70
C HIS A 616 -43.10 -28.74 -1.37
N VAL A 617 -42.80 -28.52 -2.66
CA VAL A 617 -43.35 -27.40 -3.44
C VAL A 617 -43.90 -27.87 -4.79
N LEU A 618 -45.15 -27.51 -5.10
CA LEU A 618 -45.84 -27.73 -6.37
C LEU A 618 -45.98 -26.40 -7.14
N ARG A 619 -45.60 -26.37 -8.42
CA ARG A 619 -45.64 -25.16 -9.25
C ARG A 619 -46.92 -25.06 -10.08
N LYS A 620 -47.58 -23.90 -10.08
CA LYS A 620 -48.71 -23.58 -10.97
C LYS A 620 -48.19 -23.23 -12.38
N PRO A 621 -48.87 -23.63 -13.47
CA PRO A 621 -50.01 -24.55 -13.50
C PRO A 621 -49.56 -26.01 -13.32
N PHE A 622 -50.31 -26.79 -12.55
CA PHE A 622 -50.09 -28.22 -12.31
C PHE A 622 -51.24 -29.07 -12.86
N THR A 623 -50.97 -30.36 -13.07
CA THR A 623 -51.96 -31.37 -13.49
C THR A 623 -52.44 -32.18 -12.29
N ILE A 624 -53.59 -32.87 -12.39
CA ILE A 624 -54.11 -33.76 -11.33
C ILE A 624 -53.05 -34.82 -10.95
N ALA A 625 -52.41 -35.46 -11.94
CA ALA A 625 -51.32 -36.41 -11.69
C ALA A 625 -50.07 -35.76 -11.07
N GLY A 626 -49.85 -34.46 -11.30
CA GLY A 626 -48.80 -33.69 -10.63
C GLY A 626 -49.13 -33.42 -9.16
N LEU A 627 -50.39 -33.08 -8.87
CA LEU A 627 -50.90 -32.89 -7.52
C LEU A 627 -50.87 -34.21 -6.72
N GLU A 628 -51.31 -35.32 -7.31
CA GLU A 628 -51.27 -36.65 -6.71
C GLU A 628 -49.85 -37.05 -6.27
N ARG A 629 -48.86 -36.88 -7.15
CA ARG A 629 -47.46 -37.14 -6.80
C ARG A 629 -46.95 -36.24 -5.69
N ALA A 630 -47.28 -34.94 -5.74
CA ALA A 630 -46.84 -33.97 -4.74
C ALA A 630 -47.43 -34.27 -3.36
N VAL A 631 -48.71 -34.64 -3.30
CA VAL A 631 -49.39 -35.10 -2.08
C VAL A 631 -48.73 -36.37 -1.55
N GLY A 632 -48.44 -37.34 -2.42
CA GLY A 632 -47.75 -38.59 -2.03
C GLY A 632 -46.36 -38.34 -1.43
N MET A 633 -45.57 -37.43 -2.03
CA MET A 633 -44.25 -37.06 -1.52
C MET A 633 -44.32 -36.34 -0.18
N ALA A 634 -45.21 -35.34 -0.05
CA ALA A 634 -45.42 -34.61 1.20
C ALA A 634 -45.79 -35.54 2.36
N MET A 635 -46.70 -36.48 2.14
CA MET A 635 -47.12 -37.43 3.16
C MET A 635 -46.04 -38.47 3.51
N ALA A 636 -45.15 -38.82 2.58
CA ALA A 636 -44.09 -39.81 2.79
C ALA A 636 -42.89 -39.25 3.58
N ALA A 637 -42.61 -37.95 3.46
CA ALA A 637 -41.50 -37.29 4.15
C ALA A 637 -41.81 -37.00 5.63
N GLU A 638 -43.08 -36.77 5.98
CA GLU A 638 -43.46 -36.20 7.29
C GLU A 638 -44.19 -37.20 8.24
N ARG A 639 -44.48 -38.43 7.79
CA ARG A 639 -44.96 -39.52 8.67
C ARG A 639 -43.90 -40.61 8.89
N PRO A 640 -43.43 -40.86 10.13
CA PRO A 640 -42.68 -42.08 10.41
C PRO A 640 -43.59 -43.30 10.25
N ALA A 641 -43.06 -44.38 9.66
CA ALA A 641 -43.79 -45.63 9.42
C ALA A 641 -44.49 -46.15 10.71
N PRO A 642 -45.68 -46.78 10.59
CA PRO A 642 -46.41 -47.30 11.74
C PRO A 642 -45.59 -48.32 12.52
N GLU A 643 -45.74 -48.30 13.85
CA GLU A 643 -44.95 -49.04 14.86
C GLU A 643 -45.06 -50.58 14.78
N SER A 644 -45.75 -51.14 13.77
CA SER A 644 -45.98 -52.58 13.60
C SER A 644 -44.88 -53.35 12.84
N LEU A 645 -43.80 -52.68 12.43
CA LEU A 645 -42.69 -53.30 11.68
C LEU A 645 -41.30 -53.17 12.35
N ARG A 646 -41.24 -52.99 13.68
CA ARG A 646 -39.97 -53.20 14.39
C ARG A 646 -39.67 -54.71 14.44
N PRO A 647 -38.56 -55.20 13.87
CA PRO A 647 -38.15 -56.58 14.09
C PRO A 647 -37.85 -56.76 15.58
N LEU A 648 -38.44 -57.79 16.19
CA LEU A 648 -38.16 -58.20 17.56
C LEU A 648 -36.65 -58.44 17.74
N PRO A 649 -36.05 -58.06 18.88
CA PRO A 649 -34.66 -58.37 19.15
C PRO A 649 -34.50 -59.89 19.22
N ILE A 650 -33.59 -60.42 18.41
CA ILE A 650 -33.25 -61.83 18.39
C ILE A 650 -32.48 -62.13 19.68
N ASP A 651 -33.10 -62.92 20.56
CA ASP A 651 -32.44 -63.54 21.71
C ASP A 651 -31.26 -64.39 21.22
N SER A 652 -30.08 -64.11 21.77
CA SER A 652 -28.89 -64.92 21.60
C SER A 652 -29.07 -66.28 22.28
N VAL A 653 -29.39 -67.31 21.48
CA VAL A 653 -29.27 -68.71 21.89
C VAL A 653 -27.85 -69.19 21.59
N ALA A 654 -27.22 -69.74 22.62
CA ALA A 654 -25.89 -70.32 22.64
C ALA A 654 -25.79 -71.66 21.89
N ALA A 655 -24.62 -71.87 21.26
CA ALA A 655 -23.86 -73.12 21.04
C ALA A 655 -22.69 -72.70 20.12
N GLU A 656 -21.40 -72.88 20.41
CA GLU A 656 -20.64 -73.89 21.17
C GLU A 656 -19.30 -73.26 21.62
#